data_AF-A0A532UVA5-F1
#
_entry.id   AF-A0A532UVA5-F1
#
_cell.length_a   1.000
_cell.length_b   1.000
_cell.length_c   1.000
_cell.angle_alpha   90.00
_cell.angle_beta   90.00
_cell.angle_gamma   90.00
#
_symmetry.space_group_name_H-M   'P 1'
#
loop_
_entity.id
_entity.type
_entity.pdbx_description
1 polymer ?
#
loop_
_entity_poly.entity_id
_entity_poly.type
_entity_poly.pdbx_seq_one_letter_code
_entity_poly.pdbx_strand_id
1 'polypeptide(L)'
;MFLRRTKTVTPVCQTPRRCPKTGKLLGRKRKYFWLMWLLPVAGLVSLIWFLVRVIPKPSRATYPCQRFAAPLASGFVIWLTGLIGSAVAYRKARQFLRQSRYVIAATCIALGLMSVWLSLSLTAERPAAAAFVPSEPPNSPIGVAKGIHPGRVAWVRDPSATSWDGNTGGWWDDDNTDQDAVDVMISRTIQTLTGQPTDADSWDALFRHFNSTKGSGDIGYQRGERVAVKINMNQENNSGGNWSPRVGNPSPHAVHSLLKQLIEVAGVPGSAITVYDASRYIGNPIYDKIRSDPNPEFLAVKFVVKSTLARNGRSAAADDRNNPLHTRAGTAYLPQCVTGAKYLINMALLRPHSLFGVTLCAKNHFGSVRFPSVSNNGGWTPEPLHNHGGRTRSMNTYNCLVNLNGHRHLSGKTLLYMIDGLYPARNQGNDVLKWASYGDDWFSGILASQDPVAIDSVGLDFLRHEDGMNQAITDVTGNPDNYLHEAASAGNPPSGTVYDPEGDGTRLASLGVHEHWNNPVDKQYSRNLGTGDGIELVRASFSTPDGPVENVTSGRKYDQFRYAIGEAYSGDEIVVSEGVYDGNIGLGGKNLTLRSVDPDDPAVVAATILSGDDQVVTFSSGEGADCVLAGFTISGAATGIYCAGSSPTITKCRIENNGAAGIELHNGSNPTITNCDITSNVDTGVKLQVMRSGRIVLYNRPVIANCIVAANGQYGISGGIPTITNCTIVANGACGISSLEPAVTNSIVYYNGFDAAIVQIESDQAAVTFSDVQGGWPGTGNIDAAPYFVEPGFWSLNETFEDAGDDFWIRGDYHLRSRAGRWDPGGQAWVQDVITSPCIDAGDPDSDFTAESQPNGRRVNMGAYGGTPQASLSLLQVE
;
A
#
# COMPACT_ATOMS: atom_id res chain seq x y z
N MET A 1 -2.75 -38.51 -36.92
CA MET A 1 -1.52 -39.30 -37.17
C MET A 1 -0.60 -39.12 -35.95
N PHE A 2 -0.08 -40.23 -35.42
CA PHE A 2 0.77 -40.38 -34.21
C PHE A 2 0.16 -40.19 -32.81
N LEU A 3 -0.39 -41.31 -32.30
CA LEU A 3 -0.52 -41.65 -30.88
C LEU A 3 0.85 -41.93 -30.24
N ARG A 4 1.08 -41.47 -29.00
CA ARG A 4 2.08 -42.04 -28.08
C ARG A 4 1.40 -42.50 -26.80
N ARG A 5 1.33 -43.83 -26.65
CA ARG A 5 0.96 -44.55 -25.42
C ARG A 5 2.11 -44.44 -24.40
N THR A 6 1.84 -43.91 -23.22
CA THR A 6 2.68 -44.08 -22.02
C THR A 6 2.29 -45.39 -21.33
N LYS A 7 3.23 -46.34 -21.28
CA LYS A 7 3.09 -47.58 -20.49
C LYS A 7 3.45 -47.29 -19.03
N THR A 8 2.51 -47.58 -18.15
CA THR A 8 2.69 -47.79 -16.71
C THR A 8 3.69 -48.92 -16.43
N VAL A 9 4.68 -48.66 -15.57
CA VAL A 9 5.62 -49.68 -15.06
C VAL A 9 5.23 -50.01 -13.62
N THR A 10 4.66 -51.20 -13.42
CA THR A 10 4.53 -51.86 -12.12
C THR A 10 5.89 -52.47 -11.70
N PRO A 11 6.35 -52.30 -10.46
CA PRO A 11 7.60 -52.91 -10.01
C PRO A 11 7.38 -54.40 -9.69
N VAL A 12 7.98 -55.28 -10.51
CA VAL A 12 8.06 -56.73 -10.25
C VAL A 12 9.09 -56.97 -9.13
N CYS A 13 8.66 -57.65 -8.07
CA CYS A 13 9.51 -58.14 -6.99
C CYS A 13 10.47 -59.22 -7.54
N GLN A 14 11.75 -58.91 -7.72
CA GLN A 14 12.76 -59.89 -8.14
C GLN A 14 13.37 -60.59 -6.93
N THR A 15 13.30 -61.92 -6.91
CA THR A 15 13.97 -62.79 -5.94
C THR A 15 15.50 -62.72 -6.08
N PRO A 16 16.27 -62.71 -4.97
CA PRO A 16 17.72 -62.54 -5.02
C PRO A 16 18.44 -63.79 -5.56
N ARG A 17 19.31 -63.59 -6.56
CA ARG A 17 20.10 -64.66 -7.20
C ARG A 17 21.17 -65.23 -6.25
N ARG A 18 21.19 -66.55 -6.08
CA ARG A 18 22.21 -67.31 -5.32
C ARG A 18 23.25 -67.95 -6.25
N CYS A 19 24.50 -68.04 -5.80
CA CYS A 19 25.58 -68.69 -6.56
C CYS A 19 25.33 -70.22 -6.68
N PRO A 20 25.33 -70.82 -7.88
CA PRO A 20 25.02 -72.24 -8.07
C PRO A 20 26.05 -73.23 -7.49
N LYS A 21 27.29 -72.79 -7.24
CA LYS A 21 28.36 -73.65 -6.68
C LYS A 21 28.52 -73.60 -5.16
N THR A 22 28.04 -72.54 -4.50
CA THR A 22 28.29 -72.32 -3.05
C THR A 22 27.07 -71.87 -2.25
N GLY A 23 25.91 -71.64 -2.88
CA GLY A 23 24.64 -71.32 -2.21
C GLY A 23 24.56 -69.94 -1.52
N LYS A 24 25.64 -69.15 -1.49
CA LYS A 24 25.64 -67.81 -0.87
C LYS A 24 24.90 -66.77 -1.73
N LEU A 25 24.18 -65.86 -1.05
CA LEU A 25 23.52 -64.70 -1.64
C LEU A 25 24.56 -63.70 -2.17
N LEU A 26 24.44 -63.32 -3.45
CA LEU A 26 25.31 -62.31 -4.06
C LEU A 26 24.86 -60.92 -3.59
N GLY A 27 25.66 -60.28 -2.73
CA GLY A 27 25.39 -58.92 -2.24
C GLY A 27 25.42 -57.87 -3.34
N ARG A 28 24.39 -57.01 -3.39
CA ARG A 28 24.33 -55.83 -4.26
C ARG A 28 25.50 -54.89 -3.92
N LYS A 29 26.49 -54.74 -4.80
CA LYS A 29 27.48 -53.65 -4.69
C LYS A 29 26.73 -52.31 -4.79
N ARG A 30 26.83 -51.45 -3.76
CA ARG A 30 26.26 -50.08 -3.77
C ARG A 30 26.87 -49.31 -4.96
N LYS A 31 26.07 -49.04 -5.98
CA LYS A 31 26.51 -48.51 -7.28
C LYS A 31 26.98 -47.03 -7.25
N TYR A 32 26.90 -46.35 -6.10
CA TYR A 32 27.22 -44.92 -5.96
C TYR A 32 27.92 -44.56 -4.63
N PHE A 33 29.00 -45.27 -4.27
CA PHE A 33 29.75 -44.96 -3.05
C PHE A 33 30.40 -43.56 -3.05
N TRP A 34 30.68 -43.01 -4.24
CA TRP A 34 31.29 -41.68 -4.41
C TRP A 34 30.37 -40.51 -4.06
N LEU A 35 29.03 -40.69 -4.13
CA LEU A 35 28.07 -39.65 -3.75
C LEU A 35 28.19 -39.23 -2.28
N MET A 36 28.74 -40.09 -1.42
CA MET A 36 28.96 -39.79 0.01
C MET A 36 30.00 -38.66 0.22
N TRP A 37 30.86 -38.41 -0.76
CA TRP A 37 31.88 -37.37 -0.70
C TRP A 37 31.47 -36.05 -1.35
N LEU A 38 30.34 -36.03 -2.06
CA LEU A 38 29.91 -34.87 -2.85
C LEU A 38 29.58 -33.67 -1.94
N LEU A 39 28.88 -33.92 -0.82
CA LEU A 39 28.51 -32.88 0.15
C LEU A 39 29.72 -32.33 0.94
N PRO A 40 30.63 -33.16 1.50
CA PRO A 40 31.85 -32.66 2.12
C PRO A 40 32.75 -31.86 1.16
N VAL A 41 32.87 -32.30 -0.09
CA VAL A 41 33.69 -31.61 -1.10
C VAL A 41 33.04 -30.28 -1.48
N ALA A 42 31.73 -30.24 -1.73
CA ALA A 42 31.02 -29.01 -2.05
C ALA A 42 31.06 -28.00 -0.89
N GLY A 43 30.90 -28.47 0.35
CA GLY A 43 31.00 -27.64 1.55
C GLY A 43 32.41 -27.07 1.78
N LEU A 44 33.45 -27.88 1.58
CA LEU A 44 34.85 -27.44 1.67
C LEU A 44 35.20 -26.42 0.58
N VAL A 45 34.79 -26.67 -0.67
CA VAL A 45 34.99 -25.73 -1.79
C VAL A 45 34.26 -24.42 -1.53
N SER A 46 33.02 -24.48 -1.01
CA SER A 46 32.25 -23.30 -0.64
C SER A 46 32.93 -22.50 0.47
N LEU A 47 33.47 -23.18 1.50
CA LEU A 47 34.22 -22.53 2.58
C LEU A 47 35.49 -21.86 2.06
N ILE A 48 36.29 -22.54 1.24
CA ILE A 48 37.51 -21.98 0.65
C ILE A 48 37.16 -20.76 -0.20
N TRP A 49 36.14 -20.87 -1.05
CA TRP A 49 35.70 -19.78 -1.91
C TRP A 49 35.21 -18.57 -1.11
N PHE A 50 34.43 -18.81 -0.04
CA PHE A 50 33.95 -17.77 0.85
C PHE A 50 35.10 -17.06 1.56
N LEU A 51 36.03 -17.80 2.17
CA LEU A 51 37.18 -17.22 2.87
C LEU A 51 38.09 -16.42 1.92
N VAL A 52 38.41 -16.96 0.74
CA VAL A 52 39.26 -16.29 -0.25
C VAL A 52 38.63 -14.99 -0.77
N ARG A 53 37.30 -14.93 -0.91
CA ARG A 53 36.63 -13.75 -1.48
C ARG A 53 36.28 -12.72 -0.43
N VAL A 54 35.87 -13.14 0.76
CA VAL A 54 35.31 -12.28 1.80
C VAL A 54 36.39 -11.73 2.75
N ILE A 55 37.42 -12.50 3.12
CA ILE A 55 38.47 -12.01 4.03
C ILE A 55 39.19 -10.77 3.46
N PRO A 56 39.58 -10.71 2.17
CA PRO A 56 40.25 -9.53 1.62
C PRO A 56 39.33 -8.30 1.49
N LYS A 57 38.01 -8.50 1.42
CA LYS A 57 37.02 -7.42 1.34
C LYS A 57 35.66 -7.90 1.90
N PRO A 58 35.38 -7.63 3.18
CA PRO A 58 34.19 -8.17 3.87
C PRO A 58 32.85 -7.83 3.22
N SER A 59 32.76 -6.69 2.51
CA SER A 59 31.55 -6.27 1.80
C SER A 59 31.10 -7.26 0.71
N ARG A 60 31.97 -8.19 0.26
CA ARG A 60 31.61 -9.19 -0.76
C ARG A 60 30.69 -10.28 -0.24
N ALA A 61 30.51 -10.41 1.08
CA ALA A 61 29.58 -11.38 1.66
C ALA A 61 28.13 -11.16 1.22
N THR A 62 27.76 -9.93 0.82
CA THR A 62 26.41 -9.59 0.36
C THR A 62 26.14 -10.02 -1.09
N TYR A 63 27.16 -10.43 -1.85
CA TYR A 63 26.99 -10.80 -3.25
C TYR A 63 26.13 -12.08 -3.37
N PRO A 64 25.24 -12.19 -4.38
CA PRO A 64 24.33 -13.34 -4.51
C PRO A 64 25.04 -14.70 -4.49
N CYS A 65 26.20 -14.76 -5.14
CA CYS A 65 27.00 -15.98 -5.23
C CYS A 65 27.67 -16.37 -3.89
N GLN A 66 27.98 -15.39 -3.03
CA GLN A 66 28.50 -15.61 -1.69
C GLN A 66 27.37 -15.93 -0.69
N ARG A 67 26.19 -15.32 -0.86
CA ARG A 67 24.98 -15.71 -0.12
C ARG A 67 24.55 -17.15 -0.41
N PHE A 68 24.79 -17.66 -1.61
CA PHE A 68 24.57 -19.06 -1.96
C PHE A 68 25.63 -20.02 -1.35
N ALA A 69 26.89 -19.60 -1.30
CA ALA A 69 27.98 -20.40 -0.74
C ALA A 69 28.01 -20.45 0.80
N ALA A 70 27.56 -19.39 1.46
CA ALA A 70 27.65 -19.26 2.91
C ALA A 70 26.94 -20.39 3.68
N PRO A 71 25.69 -20.80 3.35
CA PRO A 71 25.04 -21.91 4.03
C PRO A 71 25.79 -23.25 3.89
N LEU A 72 26.33 -23.53 2.69
CA LEU A 72 27.12 -24.75 2.43
C LEU A 72 28.44 -24.75 3.22
N ALA A 73 29.11 -23.60 3.32
CA ALA A 73 30.33 -23.43 4.10
C ALA A 73 30.05 -23.58 5.61
N SER A 74 29.02 -22.92 6.13
CA SER A 74 28.62 -23.00 7.54
C SER A 74 28.20 -24.42 7.93
N GLY A 75 27.41 -25.09 7.09
CA GLY A 75 27.03 -26.49 7.30
C GLY A 75 28.24 -27.43 7.36
N PHE A 76 29.26 -27.21 6.52
CA PHE A 76 30.50 -27.97 6.55
C PHE A 76 31.31 -27.76 7.83
N VAL A 77 31.42 -26.51 8.31
CA VAL A 77 32.12 -26.19 9.56
C VAL A 77 31.42 -26.82 10.76
N ILE A 78 30.08 -26.74 10.83
CA ILE A 78 29.28 -27.36 11.90
C ILE A 78 29.46 -28.89 11.87
N TRP A 79 29.39 -29.51 10.69
CA TRP A 79 29.61 -30.94 10.55
C TRP A 79 31.03 -31.36 10.99
N LEU A 80 32.06 -30.63 10.55
CA LEU A 80 33.46 -30.93 10.87
C LEU A 80 33.76 -30.76 12.36
N THR A 81 33.25 -29.70 12.98
CA THR A 81 33.41 -29.44 14.43
C THR A 81 32.67 -30.49 15.26
N GLY A 82 31.47 -30.91 14.86
CA GLY A 82 30.74 -32.03 15.46
C GLY A 82 31.48 -33.36 15.36
N LEU A 83 32.07 -33.66 14.20
CA LEU A 83 32.84 -34.89 13.96
C LEU A 83 34.15 -34.92 14.75
N ILE A 84 34.90 -33.81 14.79
CA ILE A 84 36.13 -33.70 15.59
C ILE A 84 35.80 -33.76 17.08
N GLY A 85 34.79 -33.00 17.53
CA GLY A 85 34.35 -32.96 18.93
C GLY A 85 33.92 -34.33 19.44
N SER A 86 33.12 -35.07 18.67
CA SER A 86 32.71 -36.44 19.02
C SER A 86 33.88 -37.43 19.02
N ALA A 87 34.82 -37.32 18.07
CA ALA A 87 36.02 -38.17 18.04
C ALA A 87 36.96 -37.93 19.22
N VAL A 88 37.17 -36.66 19.62
CA VAL A 88 37.97 -36.30 20.80
C VAL A 88 37.29 -36.78 22.08
N ALA A 89 35.98 -36.53 22.21
CA ALA A 89 35.19 -37.01 23.33
C ALA A 89 35.25 -38.54 23.48
N TYR A 90 35.13 -39.27 22.36
CA TYR A 90 35.26 -40.73 22.34
C TYR A 90 36.66 -41.22 22.75
N ARG A 91 37.73 -40.59 22.24
CA ARG A 91 39.11 -40.93 22.62
C ARG A 91 39.37 -40.70 24.11
N LYS A 92 38.90 -39.57 24.65
CA LYS A 92 39.00 -39.24 26.08
C LYS A 92 38.17 -40.20 26.94
N ALA A 93 36.95 -40.52 26.54
CA ALA A 93 36.12 -41.52 27.22
C ALA A 93 36.82 -42.88 27.31
N ARG A 94 37.41 -43.36 26.21
CA ARG A 94 38.16 -44.62 26.18
C ARG A 94 39.40 -44.60 27.06
N GLN A 95 40.09 -43.46 27.15
CA GLN A 95 41.24 -43.28 28.03
C GLN A 95 40.82 -43.33 29.51
N PHE A 96 39.74 -42.63 29.88
CA PHE A 96 39.25 -42.60 31.26
C PHE A 96 38.61 -43.92 31.71
N LEU A 97 37.98 -44.67 30.79
CA LEU A 97 37.52 -46.03 31.05
C LEU A 97 38.68 -46.97 31.39
N ARG A 98 39.84 -46.84 30.72
CA ARG A 98 41.06 -47.60 31.04
C ARG A 98 41.69 -47.22 32.37
N GLN A 99 41.40 -46.01 32.88
CA GLN A 99 41.88 -45.51 34.17
C GLN A 99 40.84 -45.70 35.30
N SER A 100 39.78 -46.49 35.05
CA SER A 100 38.67 -46.73 35.98
C SER A 100 37.96 -45.46 36.47
N ARG A 101 38.02 -44.36 35.70
CA ARG A 101 37.36 -43.08 36.00
C ARG A 101 36.01 -42.99 35.29
N TYR A 102 35.05 -43.80 35.73
CA TYR A 102 33.78 -44.03 35.03
C TYR A 102 32.89 -42.78 34.89
N VAL A 103 32.83 -41.91 35.90
CA VAL A 103 32.01 -40.68 35.87
C VAL A 103 32.51 -39.70 34.79
N ILE A 104 33.83 -39.54 34.68
CA ILE A 104 34.44 -38.66 33.68
C ILE A 104 34.26 -39.24 32.27
N ALA A 105 34.39 -40.57 32.13
CA ALA A 105 34.10 -41.24 30.87
C ALA A 105 32.64 -41.06 30.42
N ALA A 106 31.67 -41.20 31.33
CA ALA A 106 30.25 -40.99 31.05
C ALA A 106 29.97 -39.54 30.62
N THR A 107 30.61 -38.56 31.27
CA THR A 107 30.50 -37.15 30.91
C THR A 107 31.03 -36.89 29.49
N CYS A 108 32.18 -37.47 29.12
CA CYS A 108 32.71 -37.37 27.76
C CYS A 108 31.77 -38.00 26.72
N ILE A 109 31.15 -39.15 27.03
CA ILE A 109 30.17 -39.78 26.12
C ILE A 109 28.94 -38.88 25.94
N ALA A 110 28.42 -38.30 27.03
CA ALA A 110 27.29 -37.38 26.97
C ALA A 110 27.61 -36.13 26.15
N LEU A 111 28.81 -35.55 26.31
CA LEU A 111 29.28 -34.41 25.51
C LEU A 111 29.41 -34.76 24.02
N GLY A 112 29.88 -35.98 23.70
CA GLY A 112 29.96 -36.46 22.32
C GLY A 112 28.59 -36.72 21.68
N LEU A 113 27.62 -37.21 22.44
CA LEU A 113 26.24 -37.39 21.98
C LEU A 113 25.54 -36.04 21.79
N MET A 114 25.75 -35.10 22.72
CA MET A 114 25.21 -33.75 22.65
C MET A 114 25.79 -32.96 21.47
N SER A 115 27.09 -33.09 21.15
CA SER A 115 27.67 -32.41 19.99
C SER A 115 27.12 -32.94 18.66
N VAL A 116 26.89 -34.25 18.53
CA VAL A 116 26.22 -34.85 17.38
C VAL A 116 24.75 -34.41 17.31
N TRP A 117 24.05 -34.40 18.44
CA TRP A 117 22.65 -33.97 18.50
C TRP A 117 22.47 -32.49 18.18
N LEU A 118 23.35 -31.62 18.69
CA LEU A 118 23.37 -30.20 18.37
C LEU A 118 23.67 -29.97 16.89
N SER A 119 24.64 -30.70 16.33
CA SER A 119 24.97 -30.62 14.89
C SER A 119 23.79 -31.06 14.02
N LEU A 120 23.11 -32.15 14.37
CA LEU A 120 21.89 -32.61 13.71
C LEU A 120 20.73 -31.61 13.85
N SER A 121 20.57 -30.99 15.01
CA SER A 121 19.50 -30.02 15.26
C SER A 121 19.72 -28.69 14.52
N LEU A 122 20.97 -28.25 14.40
CA LEU A 122 21.34 -27.04 13.65
C LEU A 122 21.32 -27.24 12.13
N THR A 123 21.43 -28.48 11.64
CA THR A 123 21.46 -28.79 10.20
C THR A 123 20.18 -29.44 9.67
N ALA A 124 19.28 -29.85 10.55
CA ALA A 124 17.95 -30.31 10.17
C ALA A 124 17.09 -29.10 9.81
N GLU A 125 17.11 -28.69 8.54
CA GLU A 125 15.98 -27.94 8.02
C GLU A 125 14.73 -28.82 8.15
N ARG A 126 13.66 -28.26 8.72
CA ARG A 126 12.34 -28.84 8.50
C ARG A 126 12.15 -28.88 6.99
N PRO A 127 11.78 -30.02 6.38
CA PRO A 127 11.47 -30.03 4.95
C PRO A 127 10.46 -28.91 4.72
N ALA A 128 10.76 -28.00 3.80
CA ALA A 128 9.85 -26.92 3.43
C ALA A 128 8.48 -27.55 3.19
N ALA A 129 7.51 -27.23 4.05
CA ALA A 129 6.15 -27.64 3.81
C ALA A 129 5.75 -26.94 2.50
N ALA A 130 5.29 -27.72 1.51
CA ALA A 130 4.88 -27.14 0.24
C ALA A 130 3.80 -26.07 0.50
N ALA A 131 3.94 -24.91 -0.15
CA ALA A 131 2.93 -23.86 -0.14
C ALA A 131 1.56 -24.46 -0.49
N PHE A 132 0.50 -23.90 0.11
CA PHE A 132 -0.86 -24.36 -0.18
C PHE A 132 -1.19 -24.17 -1.67
N VAL A 133 -1.76 -25.22 -2.27
CA VAL A 133 -2.34 -25.20 -3.61
C VAL A 133 -3.73 -25.83 -3.51
N PRO A 134 -4.78 -25.18 -4.05
CA PRO A 134 -6.12 -25.75 -4.08
C PRO A 134 -6.18 -27.14 -4.68
N SER A 135 -7.13 -27.94 -4.20
CA SER A 135 -7.36 -29.28 -4.70
C SER A 135 -8.14 -29.30 -6.02
N GLU A 136 -8.94 -28.27 -6.23
CA GLU A 136 -9.86 -28.05 -7.34
C GLU A 136 -9.33 -26.99 -8.31
N PRO A 137 -9.74 -27.03 -9.59
CA PRO A 137 -9.44 -25.96 -10.53
C PRO A 137 -10.03 -24.61 -10.07
N PRO A 138 -9.42 -23.49 -10.44
CA PRO A 138 -10.03 -22.17 -10.30
C PRO A 138 -11.48 -22.12 -10.78
N ASN A 139 -12.28 -21.26 -10.16
CA ASN A 139 -13.68 -21.02 -10.54
C ASN A 139 -14.59 -22.27 -10.49
N SER A 140 -14.35 -23.16 -9.53
CA SER A 140 -15.15 -24.37 -9.30
C SER A 140 -16.02 -24.23 -8.04
N PRO A 141 -17.21 -23.59 -8.10
CA PRO A 141 -18.03 -23.34 -6.92
C PRO A 141 -18.58 -24.61 -6.27
N ILE A 142 -18.47 -24.67 -4.95
CA ILE A 142 -19.00 -25.72 -4.07
C ILE A 142 -19.92 -25.06 -3.04
N GLY A 143 -21.11 -25.61 -2.84
CA GLY A 143 -22.06 -25.14 -1.82
C GLY A 143 -23.10 -24.17 -2.38
N VAL A 144 -23.72 -23.39 -1.49
CA VAL A 144 -24.84 -22.49 -1.83
C VAL A 144 -24.55 -21.11 -1.26
N ALA A 145 -24.37 -20.15 -2.16
CA ALA A 145 -24.04 -18.77 -1.86
C ALA A 145 -25.12 -18.09 -1.00
N LYS A 146 -24.72 -17.20 -0.08
CA LYS A 146 -25.60 -16.50 0.89
C LYS A 146 -25.46 -14.98 0.83
N GLY A 147 -26.47 -14.26 1.33
CA GLY A 147 -26.49 -12.80 1.44
C GLY A 147 -27.48 -12.12 0.48
N ILE A 148 -27.64 -10.80 0.62
CA ILE A 148 -28.43 -9.94 -0.27
C ILE A 148 -27.99 -10.13 -1.73
N HIS A 149 -26.67 -10.16 -1.92
CA HIS A 149 -26.01 -10.57 -3.16
C HIS A 149 -25.28 -11.89 -2.89
N PRO A 150 -25.86 -13.05 -3.25
CA PRO A 150 -25.36 -14.35 -2.84
C PRO A 150 -23.86 -14.56 -3.14
N GLY A 151 -23.05 -14.83 -2.12
CA GLY A 151 -21.61 -15.11 -2.28
C GLY A 151 -20.75 -13.88 -2.54
N ARG A 152 -21.31 -12.66 -2.41
CA ARG A 152 -20.54 -11.43 -2.55
C ARG A 152 -19.58 -11.24 -1.39
N VAL A 153 -18.34 -10.88 -1.71
CA VAL A 153 -17.36 -10.36 -0.78
C VAL A 153 -16.98 -8.95 -1.24
N ALA A 154 -17.29 -7.95 -0.44
CA ALA A 154 -16.84 -6.59 -0.67
C ALA A 154 -15.40 -6.45 -0.17
N TRP A 155 -14.56 -5.76 -0.93
CA TRP A 155 -13.17 -5.46 -0.56
C TRP A 155 -12.86 -4.00 -0.84
N VAL A 156 -12.34 -3.31 0.18
CA VAL A 156 -11.86 -1.93 0.08
C VAL A 156 -10.40 -1.91 0.48
N ARG A 157 -9.58 -1.18 -0.27
CA ARG A 157 -8.18 -0.89 0.07
C ARG A 157 -7.90 0.58 -0.13
N ASP A 158 -7.34 1.22 0.90
CA ASP A 158 -6.86 2.60 0.85
C ASP A 158 -5.49 2.66 1.58
N PRO A 159 -4.37 2.80 0.85
CA PRO A 159 -3.03 2.91 1.44
C PRO A 159 -2.88 4.06 2.43
N SER A 160 -3.64 5.15 2.25
CA SER A 160 -3.56 6.32 3.13
C SER A 160 -4.04 6.05 4.55
N ALA A 161 -4.83 4.99 4.75
CA ALA A 161 -5.29 4.56 6.08
C ALA A 161 -4.14 4.08 6.99
N THR A 162 -2.97 3.78 6.44
CA THR A 162 -1.87 3.14 7.18
C THR A 162 -0.52 3.76 6.83
N SER A 163 0.10 4.47 7.76
CA SER A 163 1.37 5.19 7.53
C SER A 163 2.53 4.71 8.40
N TRP A 164 2.29 3.78 9.35
CA TRP A 164 3.34 3.33 10.29
C TRP A 164 4.65 2.90 9.61
N ASP A 165 5.75 3.50 10.06
CA ASP A 165 7.11 3.28 9.55
C ASP A 165 7.78 1.99 10.10
N GLY A 166 7.16 1.34 11.09
CA GLY A 166 7.67 0.17 11.78
C GLY A 166 8.49 0.45 13.04
N ASN A 167 8.70 1.72 13.40
CA ASN A 167 9.58 2.15 14.49
C ASN A 167 8.96 3.21 15.41
N THR A 168 8.31 4.23 14.86
CA THR A 168 7.84 5.42 15.57
C THR A 168 6.41 5.21 16.06
N GLY A 169 6.21 5.24 17.39
CA GLY A 169 4.92 4.93 17.99
C GLY A 169 4.46 3.48 17.74
N GLY A 170 3.20 3.23 18.03
CA GLY A 170 2.49 2.00 17.66
C GLY A 170 1.72 2.18 16.36
N TRP A 171 1.59 1.11 15.58
CA TRP A 171 0.79 1.12 14.34
C TRP A 171 -0.66 1.53 14.58
N TRP A 172 -1.17 1.38 15.80
CA TRP A 172 -2.53 1.69 16.20
C TRP A 172 -2.72 3.13 16.69
N ASP A 173 -1.67 3.95 16.71
CA ASP A 173 -1.75 5.36 17.13
C ASP A 173 -2.34 6.20 15.99
N ASP A 174 -2.99 7.32 16.31
CA ASP A 174 -3.66 8.19 15.31
C ASP A 174 -2.66 8.84 14.33
N ASP A 175 -1.40 9.04 14.74
CA ASP A 175 -0.34 9.51 13.84
C ASP A 175 0.03 8.47 12.76
N ASN A 176 -0.32 7.21 12.99
CA ASN A 176 0.10 6.07 12.17
C ASN A 176 -1.06 5.37 11.43
N THR A 177 -2.30 5.58 11.88
CA THR A 177 -3.53 5.09 11.24
C THR A 177 -4.52 6.25 11.13
N ASP A 178 -4.90 6.60 9.90
CA ASP A 178 -5.83 7.69 9.64
C ASP A 178 -7.28 7.26 9.90
N GLN A 179 -7.96 7.92 10.84
CA GLN A 179 -9.34 7.57 11.21
C GLN A 179 -10.35 7.89 10.11
N ASP A 180 -10.19 9.01 9.41
CA ASP A 180 -11.14 9.46 8.40
C ASP A 180 -11.07 8.55 7.17
N ALA A 181 -9.86 8.14 6.77
CA ALA A 181 -9.67 7.14 5.73
C ALA A 181 -10.33 5.81 6.11
N VAL A 182 -10.15 5.33 7.35
CA VAL A 182 -10.79 4.10 7.82
C VAL A 182 -12.32 4.24 7.88
N ASP A 183 -12.86 5.40 8.24
CA ASP A 183 -14.30 5.68 8.22
C ASP A 183 -14.89 5.57 6.81
N VAL A 184 -14.24 6.18 5.83
CA VAL A 184 -14.63 6.05 4.42
C VAL A 184 -14.52 4.60 3.97
N MET A 185 -13.46 3.87 4.36
CA MET A 185 -13.30 2.47 3.99
C MET A 185 -14.42 1.58 4.52
N ILE A 186 -14.85 1.76 5.78
CA ILE A 186 -15.92 0.95 6.38
C ILE A 186 -17.27 1.30 5.74
N SER A 187 -17.57 2.59 5.56
CA SER A 187 -18.76 3.06 4.82
C SER A 187 -18.83 2.42 3.43
N ARG A 188 -17.77 2.55 2.62
CA ARG A 188 -17.71 1.98 1.27
C ARG A 188 -17.79 0.47 1.26
N THR A 189 -17.24 -0.21 2.27
CA THR A 189 -17.34 -1.67 2.41
C THR A 189 -18.81 -2.10 2.54
N ILE A 190 -19.57 -1.42 3.39
CA ILE A 190 -20.98 -1.74 3.68
C ILE A 190 -21.89 -1.40 2.48
N GLN A 191 -21.69 -0.24 1.85
CA GLN A 191 -22.39 0.14 0.62
C GLN A 191 -22.12 -0.85 -0.52
N THR A 192 -20.85 -1.21 -0.74
CA THR A 192 -20.46 -2.17 -1.80
C THR A 192 -21.04 -3.56 -1.56
N LEU A 193 -21.05 -4.01 -0.29
CA LEU A 193 -21.61 -5.30 0.07
C LEU A 193 -23.11 -5.37 -0.23
N THR A 194 -23.87 -4.32 0.09
CA THR A 194 -25.33 -4.29 -0.04
C THR A 194 -25.80 -3.82 -1.42
N GLY A 195 -24.95 -3.10 -2.16
CA GLY A 195 -25.29 -2.41 -3.41
C GLY A 195 -26.19 -1.18 -3.20
N GLN A 196 -26.26 -0.65 -1.98
CA GLN A 196 -27.07 0.54 -1.66
C GLN A 196 -26.24 1.82 -1.75
N PRO A 197 -26.85 2.96 -2.12
CA PRO A 197 -26.13 4.20 -2.37
C PRO A 197 -25.72 4.96 -1.10
N THR A 198 -26.33 4.65 0.05
CA THR A 198 -26.06 5.33 1.33
C THR A 198 -25.81 4.32 2.45
N ASP A 199 -25.11 4.76 3.51
CA ASP A 199 -24.87 3.91 4.68
C ASP A 199 -26.18 3.52 5.39
N ALA A 200 -27.14 4.44 5.49
CA ALA A 200 -28.42 4.20 6.13
C ALA A 200 -29.24 3.12 5.42
N ASP A 201 -29.36 3.22 4.09
CA ASP A 201 -30.05 2.21 3.27
C ASP A 201 -29.33 0.87 3.33
N SER A 202 -27.99 0.89 3.38
CA SER A 202 -27.18 -0.32 3.50
C SER A 202 -27.45 -1.06 4.82
N TRP A 203 -27.43 -0.35 5.96
CA TRP A 203 -27.73 -0.96 7.25
C TRP A 203 -29.16 -1.47 7.34
N ASP A 204 -30.15 -0.69 6.88
CA ASP A 204 -31.54 -1.14 6.85
C ASP A 204 -31.71 -2.41 6.00
N ALA A 205 -31.07 -2.47 4.82
CA ALA A 205 -31.07 -3.66 3.98
C ALA A 205 -30.45 -4.89 4.67
N LEU A 206 -29.33 -4.73 5.38
CA LEU A 206 -28.70 -5.81 6.15
C LEU A 206 -29.67 -6.37 7.20
N PHE A 207 -30.30 -5.50 8.00
CA PHE A 207 -31.24 -5.92 9.05
C PHE A 207 -32.50 -6.56 8.48
N ARG A 208 -33.11 -5.96 7.45
CA ARG A 208 -34.30 -6.51 6.77
C ARG A 208 -34.04 -7.87 6.18
N HIS A 209 -32.95 -8.01 5.43
CA HIS A 209 -32.56 -9.30 4.85
C HIS A 209 -32.35 -10.36 5.93
N PHE A 210 -31.63 -10.02 7.00
CA PHE A 210 -31.44 -10.95 8.12
C PHE A 210 -32.76 -11.32 8.79
N ASN A 211 -33.60 -10.35 9.13
CA ASN A 211 -34.87 -10.61 9.81
C ASN A 211 -35.82 -11.45 8.95
N SER A 212 -35.88 -11.18 7.65
CA SER A 212 -36.68 -11.96 6.69
C SER A 212 -36.18 -13.40 6.59
N THR A 213 -34.86 -13.61 6.42
CA THR A 213 -34.25 -14.95 6.33
C THR A 213 -34.36 -15.77 7.62
N LYS A 214 -34.54 -15.11 8.78
CA LYS A 214 -34.78 -15.77 10.07
C LYS A 214 -36.26 -15.90 10.43
N GLY A 215 -37.18 -15.54 9.53
CA GLY A 215 -38.62 -15.66 9.75
C GLY A 215 -39.22 -14.61 10.70
N SER A 216 -38.49 -13.51 10.96
CA SER A 216 -38.98 -12.37 11.75
C SER A 216 -39.66 -11.29 10.89
N GLY A 217 -39.80 -11.51 9.57
CA GLY A 217 -40.42 -10.58 8.62
C GLY A 217 -39.45 -9.56 8.04
N ASP A 218 -39.93 -8.78 7.06
CA ASP A 218 -39.20 -7.69 6.41
C ASP A 218 -39.28 -6.41 7.28
N ILE A 219 -38.48 -6.39 8.33
CA ILE A 219 -38.36 -5.27 9.26
C ILE A 219 -36.88 -4.92 9.46
N GLY A 220 -36.58 -3.62 9.55
CA GLY A 220 -35.26 -3.14 9.93
C GLY A 220 -34.95 -3.38 11.41
N TYR A 221 -33.84 -2.81 11.89
CA TYR A 221 -33.45 -2.87 13.30
C TYR A 221 -34.55 -2.34 14.23
N GLN A 222 -34.83 -3.02 15.35
CA GLN A 222 -35.73 -2.51 16.39
C GLN A 222 -34.93 -2.06 17.62
N ARG A 223 -35.22 -0.86 18.10
CA ARG A 223 -34.49 -0.24 19.22
C ARG A 223 -34.48 -1.16 20.45
N GLY A 224 -33.29 -1.43 20.97
CA GLY A 224 -33.07 -2.27 22.16
C GLY A 224 -32.72 -3.73 21.83
N GLU A 225 -32.82 -4.13 20.57
CA GLU A 225 -32.28 -5.40 20.11
C GLU A 225 -30.75 -5.39 20.24
N ARG A 226 -30.22 -6.43 20.88
CA ARG A 226 -28.80 -6.48 21.25
C ARG A 226 -27.92 -6.97 20.12
N VAL A 227 -26.77 -6.33 19.96
CA VAL A 227 -25.73 -6.66 18.98
C VAL A 227 -24.46 -7.08 19.72
N ALA A 228 -23.96 -8.28 19.43
CA ALA A 228 -22.64 -8.71 19.87
C ALA A 228 -21.63 -8.50 18.73
N VAL A 229 -20.43 -8.02 19.04
CA VAL A 229 -19.32 -7.85 18.08
C VAL A 229 -18.15 -8.71 18.53
N LYS A 230 -17.90 -9.81 17.82
CA LYS A 230 -16.74 -10.69 18.08
C LYS A 230 -15.52 -10.10 17.37
N ILE A 231 -14.53 -9.70 18.15
CA ILE A 231 -13.21 -9.26 17.63
C ILE A 231 -12.14 -10.29 17.94
N ASN A 232 -11.12 -10.44 17.09
CA ASN A 232 -10.08 -11.45 17.26
C ASN A 232 -8.90 -10.97 18.12
N MET A 233 -8.89 -11.29 19.40
CA MET A 233 -7.83 -10.87 20.34
C MET A 233 -6.77 -11.95 20.58
N ASN A 234 -6.48 -12.82 19.59
CA ASN A 234 -5.73 -14.06 19.86
C ASN A 234 -4.34 -13.88 20.48
N GLN A 235 -3.69 -12.74 20.26
CA GLN A 235 -2.36 -12.39 20.78
C GLN A 235 -2.42 -11.77 22.18
N GLU A 236 -3.60 -11.38 22.68
CA GLU A 236 -3.75 -10.65 23.94
C GLU A 236 -4.21 -11.55 25.10
N ASN A 237 -3.25 -12.07 25.85
CA ASN A 237 -3.50 -12.94 27.00
C ASN A 237 -3.02 -12.33 28.33
N ASN A 238 -2.85 -11.01 28.38
CA ASN A 238 -2.48 -10.27 29.59
C ASN A 238 -3.56 -9.23 29.94
N SER A 239 -3.80 -9.02 31.24
CA SER A 239 -4.73 -8.00 31.72
C SER A 239 -4.09 -6.61 31.91
N GLY A 240 -2.80 -6.46 31.58
CA GLY A 240 -2.10 -5.16 31.59
C GLY A 240 -2.58 -4.21 30.49
N GLY A 241 -3.17 -4.74 29.41
CA GLY A 241 -3.82 -3.96 28.36
C GLY A 241 -2.89 -3.19 27.42
N ASN A 242 -1.61 -3.03 27.75
CA ASN A 242 -0.63 -2.33 26.92
C ASN A 242 -0.15 -3.24 25.78
N TRP A 243 -0.21 -2.73 24.55
CA TRP A 243 0.32 -3.42 23.39
C TRP A 243 1.82 -3.16 23.21
N SER A 244 2.48 -4.11 22.57
CA SER A 244 3.79 -3.86 21.97
C SER A 244 3.60 -3.71 20.46
N PRO A 245 4.44 -2.92 19.76
CA PRO A 245 4.34 -2.72 18.31
C PRO A 245 4.34 -4.02 17.47
N ARG A 246 4.82 -5.11 18.07
CA ARG A 246 4.83 -6.47 17.53
C ARG A 246 3.48 -7.19 17.54
N VAL A 247 2.46 -6.65 18.18
CA VAL A 247 1.18 -7.33 18.32
C VAL A 247 0.25 -6.93 17.20
N GLY A 248 -0.14 -7.88 16.36
CA GLY A 248 -1.21 -7.69 15.39
C GLY A 248 -2.55 -7.97 16.07
N ASN A 249 -3.24 -6.95 16.55
CA ASN A 249 -4.63 -7.07 17.03
C ASN A 249 -5.56 -6.35 16.04
N PRO A 250 -6.89 -6.42 16.23
CA PRO A 250 -7.81 -5.60 15.45
C PRO A 250 -7.48 -4.12 15.64
N SER A 251 -7.51 -3.37 14.54
CA SER A 251 -7.27 -1.93 14.55
C SER A 251 -8.32 -1.23 15.43
N PRO A 252 -7.88 -0.39 16.41
CA PRO A 252 -8.79 0.45 17.16
C PRO A 252 -9.69 1.29 16.25
N HIS A 253 -9.14 1.81 15.15
CA HIS A 253 -9.85 2.64 14.16
C HIS A 253 -10.93 1.86 13.43
N ALA A 254 -10.64 0.63 13.01
CA ALA A 254 -11.64 -0.20 12.33
C ALA A 254 -12.77 -0.64 13.29
N VAL A 255 -12.44 -0.94 14.56
CA VAL A 255 -13.44 -1.26 15.58
C VAL A 255 -14.29 -0.02 15.91
N HIS A 256 -13.66 1.14 16.08
CA HIS A 256 -14.34 2.41 16.33
C HIS A 256 -15.28 2.77 15.19
N SER A 257 -14.80 2.71 13.96
CA SER A 257 -15.57 3.04 12.76
C SER A 257 -16.79 2.13 12.57
N LEU A 258 -16.65 0.81 12.83
CA LEU A 258 -17.79 -0.11 12.85
C LEU A 258 -18.82 0.27 13.92
N LEU A 259 -18.38 0.68 15.11
CA LEU A 259 -19.28 1.12 16.18
C LEU A 259 -19.96 2.45 15.82
N LYS A 260 -19.24 3.38 15.19
CA LYS A 260 -19.77 4.63 14.66
C LYS A 260 -20.89 4.37 13.67
N GLN A 261 -20.66 3.49 12.70
CA GLN A 261 -21.68 3.04 11.74
C GLN A 261 -22.92 2.44 12.42
N LEU A 262 -22.75 1.62 13.46
CA LEU A 262 -23.88 1.05 14.20
C LEU A 262 -24.66 2.08 15.01
N ILE A 263 -23.96 2.98 15.71
CA ILE A 263 -24.55 3.92 16.65
C ILE A 263 -25.19 5.09 15.90
N GLU A 264 -24.45 5.71 14.99
CA GLU A 264 -24.81 6.98 14.37
C GLU A 264 -25.64 6.80 13.10
N VAL A 265 -25.42 5.70 12.37
CA VAL A 265 -26.16 5.43 11.13
C VAL A 265 -27.27 4.42 11.34
N ALA A 266 -26.96 3.23 11.86
CA ALA A 266 -27.96 2.18 12.04
C ALA A 266 -28.90 2.41 13.25
N GLY A 267 -28.59 3.38 14.11
CA GLY A 267 -29.41 3.76 15.26
C GLY A 267 -29.40 2.73 16.41
N VAL A 268 -28.38 1.87 16.48
CA VAL A 268 -28.18 0.90 17.57
C VAL A 268 -27.64 1.65 18.80
N PRO A 269 -28.38 1.73 19.92
CA PRO A 269 -27.86 2.40 21.10
C PRO A 269 -26.64 1.65 21.63
N GLY A 270 -25.59 2.37 22.07
CA GLY A 270 -24.34 1.76 22.53
C GLY A 270 -24.54 0.83 23.72
N SER A 271 -25.56 1.10 24.55
CA SER A 271 -25.99 0.20 25.65
C SER A 271 -26.48 -1.19 25.20
N ALA A 272 -26.88 -1.33 23.94
CA ALA A 272 -27.27 -2.60 23.30
C ALA A 272 -26.10 -3.31 22.59
N ILE A 273 -24.91 -2.69 22.55
CA ILE A 273 -23.73 -3.24 21.89
C ILE A 273 -22.77 -3.87 22.91
N THR A 274 -22.28 -5.06 22.60
CA THR A 274 -21.21 -5.73 23.37
C THR A 274 -20.08 -6.18 22.46
N VAL A 275 -18.89 -5.61 22.62
CA VAL A 275 -17.65 -6.07 22.00
C VAL A 275 -17.04 -7.17 22.86
N TYR A 276 -16.65 -8.31 22.28
CA TYR A 276 -16.16 -9.43 23.08
C TYR A 276 -15.06 -10.28 22.43
N ASP A 277 -14.24 -10.86 23.30
CA ASP A 277 -13.52 -12.12 23.09
C ASP A 277 -13.48 -12.87 24.44
N ALA A 278 -14.27 -13.92 24.57
CA ALA A 278 -14.45 -14.60 25.86
C ALA A 278 -13.21 -15.42 26.27
N SER A 279 -12.24 -15.62 25.38
CA SER A 279 -11.01 -16.40 25.64
C SER A 279 -9.77 -15.54 25.86
N ARG A 280 -9.86 -14.23 25.64
CA ARG A 280 -8.74 -13.27 25.64
C ARG A 280 -9.11 -11.98 26.36
N TYR A 281 -8.15 -11.07 26.48
CA TYR A 281 -8.40 -9.71 26.97
C TYR A 281 -8.52 -8.74 25.80
N ILE A 282 -9.23 -7.63 25.99
CA ILE A 282 -9.35 -6.54 25.00
C ILE A 282 -8.46 -5.40 25.47
N GLY A 283 -7.41 -5.12 24.70
CA GLY A 283 -6.34 -4.17 25.05
C GLY A 283 -6.81 -2.73 25.21
N ASN A 284 -5.95 -1.91 25.82
CA ASN A 284 -6.18 -0.50 26.08
C ASN A 284 -6.34 0.32 24.79
N PRO A 285 -5.54 0.13 23.72
CA PRO A 285 -5.72 0.91 22.49
C PRO A 285 -7.16 0.89 21.93
N ILE A 286 -7.81 -0.28 21.91
CA ILE A 286 -9.21 -0.38 21.49
C ILE A 286 -10.13 0.28 22.53
N TYR A 287 -10.00 -0.08 23.80
CA TYR A 287 -10.90 0.41 24.84
C TYR A 287 -10.84 1.94 24.98
N ASP A 288 -9.64 2.50 25.04
CA ASP A 288 -9.41 3.93 25.25
C ASP A 288 -9.93 4.74 24.05
N LYS A 289 -9.69 4.28 22.81
CA LYS A 289 -10.22 4.94 21.61
C LYS A 289 -11.76 4.96 21.57
N ILE A 290 -12.42 3.88 22.01
CA ILE A 290 -13.89 3.88 22.16
C ILE A 290 -14.33 4.79 23.30
N ARG A 291 -13.58 4.87 24.41
CA ARG A 291 -13.94 5.70 25.56
C ARG A 291 -13.61 7.18 25.39
N SER A 292 -12.72 7.54 24.47
CA SER A 292 -12.38 8.92 24.14
C SER A 292 -13.37 9.59 23.18
N ASP A 293 -14.28 8.82 22.58
CA ASP A 293 -15.27 9.36 21.67
C ASP A 293 -16.21 10.35 22.39
N PRO A 294 -16.47 11.55 21.82
CA PRO A 294 -17.34 12.56 22.45
C PRO A 294 -18.82 12.14 22.51
N ASN A 295 -19.26 11.19 21.69
CA ASN A 295 -20.63 10.71 21.67
C ASN A 295 -20.90 9.80 22.89
N PRO A 296 -21.84 10.16 23.79
CA PRO A 296 -22.06 9.43 25.04
C PRO A 296 -22.53 7.98 24.86
N GLU A 297 -23.06 7.61 23.69
CA GLU A 297 -23.44 6.22 23.41
C GLU A 297 -22.21 5.29 23.38
N PHE A 298 -21.04 5.77 22.97
CA PHE A 298 -19.80 4.97 22.98
C PHE A 298 -19.37 4.60 24.40
N LEU A 299 -19.66 5.45 25.40
CA LEU A 299 -19.41 5.15 26.81
C LEU A 299 -20.28 4.00 27.33
N ALA A 300 -21.44 3.76 26.73
CA ALA A 300 -22.36 2.70 27.09
C ALA A 300 -22.01 1.33 26.49
N VAL A 301 -21.10 1.27 25.50
CA VAL A 301 -20.64 0.02 24.88
C VAL A 301 -19.96 -0.87 25.91
N LYS A 302 -20.36 -2.15 25.95
CA LYS A 302 -19.82 -3.14 26.89
C LYS A 302 -18.67 -3.90 26.28
N PHE A 303 -17.66 -4.20 27.09
CA PHE A 303 -16.53 -5.05 26.72
C PHE A 303 -16.54 -6.33 27.56
N VAL A 304 -16.64 -7.50 26.92
CA VAL A 304 -16.65 -8.80 27.59
C VAL A 304 -15.39 -9.59 27.24
N VAL A 305 -14.67 -10.01 28.27
CA VAL A 305 -13.37 -10.68 28.17
C VAL A 305 -13.35 -11.99 28.96
N LYS A 306 -12.27 -12.74 28.83
CA LYS A 306 -11.99 -13.92 29.66
C LYS A 306 -12.16 -13.60 31.15
N SER A 307 -12.92 -14.44 31.85
CA SER A 307 -13.29 -14.20 33.26
C SER A 307 -12.09 -13.96 34.18
N THR A 308 -10.97 -14.66 33.98
CA THR A 308 -9.75 -14.49 34.78
C THR A 308 -8.99 -13.19 34.48
N LEU A 309 -9.28 -12.53 33.36
CA LEU A 309 -8.62 -11.29 32.93
C LEU A 309 -9.50 -10.06 33.15
N ALA A 310 -10.80 -10.22 33.43
CA ALA A 310 -11.76 -9.14 33.61
C ALA A 310 -11.35 -8.14 34.70
N ARG A 311 -11.08 -6.90 34.28
CA ARG A 311 -10.71 -5.73 35.09
C ARG A 311 -10.63 -4.49 34.19
N ASN A 312 -10.39 -3.31 34.78
CA ASN A 312 -10.18 -2.04 34.07
C ASN A 312 -11.32 -1.73 33.07
N GLY A 313 -12.58 -1.85 33.50
CA GLY A 313 -13.76 -1.58 32.67
C GLY A 313 -14.22 -2.73 31.76
N ARG A 314 -13.50 -3.85 31.70
CA ARG A 314 -13.92 -5.06 30.98
C ARG A 314 -14.64 -6.04 31.91
N SER A 315 -15.77 -6.56 31.46
CA SER A 315 -16.62 -7.50 32.21
C SER A 315 -16.25 -8.96 31.93
N ALA A 316 -16.45 -9.83 32.91
CA ALA A 316 -16.19 -11.26 32.78
C ALA A 316 -17.24 -11.97 31.91
N ALA A 317 -16.77 -12.82 31.00
CA ALA A 317 -17.65 -13.71 30.24
C ALA A 317 -18.35 -14.73 31.15
N ALA A 318 -19.68 -14.77 31.06
CA ALA A 318 -20.54 -15.75 31.72
C ALA A 318 -21.01 -16.80 30.70
N ASP A 319 -21.05 -18.08 31.07
CA ASP A 319 -21.51 -19.16 30.20
C ASP A 319 -23.03 -19.30 30.17
N ASP A 320 -23.55 -19.71 29.02
CA ASP A 320 -24.92 -20.16 28.86
C ASP A 320 -24.95 -21.68 28.66
N ARG A 321 -25.47 -22.40 29.66
CA ARG A 321 -25.55 -23.86 29.64
C ARG A 321 -26.79 -24.41 28.94
N ASN A 322 -27.74 -23.55 28.59
CA ASN A 322 -28.98 -23.95 27.92
C ASN A 322 -28.81 -24.10 26.41
N ASN A 323 -27.69 -23.61 25.86
CA ASN A 323 -27.37 -23.64 24.44
C ASN A 323 -25.99 -24.28 24.23
N PRO A 324 -25.86 -25.61 24.48
CA PRO A 324 -24.62 -26.33 24.31
C PRO A 324 -24.21 -26.42 22.84
N LEU A 325 -22.91 -26.38 22.60
CA LEU A 325 -22.30 -26.63 21.31
C LEU A 325 -21.65 -28.01 21.32
N HIS A 326 -22.10 -28.90 20.44
CA HIS A 326 -21.59 -30.26 20.33
C HIS A 326 -20.52 -30.39 19.25
N THR A 327 -19.38 -30.98 19.63
CA THR A 327 -18.24 -31.25 18.73
C THR A 327 -17.62 -32.61 19.06
N ARG A 328 -16.74 -33.13 18.19
CA ARG A 328 -15.93 -34.32 18.52
C ARG A 328 -14.90 -34.08 19.64
N ALA A 329 -14.62 -32.82 19.99
CA ALA A 329 -13.77 -32.47 21.12
C ALA A 329 -14.52 -32.48 22.47
N GLY A 330 -15.84 -32.67 22.44
CA GLY A 330 -16.74 -32.58 23.59
C GLY A 330 -17.71 -31.41 23.47
N THR A 331 -18.54 -31.26 24.51
CA THR A 331 -19.53 -30.18 24.62
C THR A 331 -18.89 -28.90 25.13
N ALA A 332 -19.09 -27.82 24.38
CA ALA A 332 -18.72 -26.46 24.75
C ALA A 332 -19.96 -25.61 25.08
N TYR A 333 -19.75 -24.48 25.73
CA TYR A 333 -20.79 -23.50 26.05
C TYR A 333 -20.40 -22.12 25.55
N LEU A 334 -21.40 -21.32 25.19
CA LEU A 334 -21.21 -19.99 24.61
C LEU A 334 -21.38 -18.88 25.65
N PRO A 335 -20.87 -17.66 25.39
CA PRO A 335 -21.07 -16.51 26.28
C PRO A 335 -22.52 -16.06 26.26
N GLN A 336 -23.07 -15.67 27.42
CA GLN A 336 -24.42 -15.12 27.54
C GLN A 336 -24.62 -13.85 26.70
N CYS A 337 -23.58 -13.04 26.50
CA CYS A 337 -23.67 -11.87 25.62
C CYS A 337 -23.90 -12.25 24.15
N VAL A 338 -23.56 -13.47 23.75
CA VAL A 338 -23.80 -14.01 22.40
C VAL A 338 -25.18 -14.64 22.31
N THR A 339 -25.53 -15.54 23.25
CA THR A 339 -26.82 -16.23 23.20
C THR A 339 -28.00 -15.27 23.44
N GLY A 340 -27.78 -14.24 24.26
CA GLY A 340 -28.74 -13.16 24.54
C GLY A 340 -28.75 -12.03 23.51
N ALA A 341 -27.86 -12.03 22.51
CA ALA A 341 -27.92 -11.09 21.39
C ALA A 341 -28.90 -11.59 20.32
N LYS A 342 -29.51 -10.63 19.59
CA LYS A 342 -30.28 -10.94 18.38
C LYS A 342 -29.37 -11.01 17.16
N TYR A 343 -28.40 -10.10 17.09
CA TYR A 343 -27.46 -9.98 15.99
C TYR A 343 -26.01 -10.18 16.48
N LEU A 344 -25.20 -10.81 15.64
CA LEU A 344 -23.76 -10.95 15.84
C LEU A 344 -23.02 -10.33 14.64
N ILE A 345 -21.92 -9.63 14.91
CA ILE A 345 -20.95 -9.23 13.89
C ILE A 345 -19.64 -9.95 14.19
N ASN A 346 -19.08 -10.63 13.19
CA ASN A 346 -17.84 -11.38 13.34
C ASN A 346 -16.71 -10.65 12.59
N MET A 347 -15.91 -9.89 13.35
CA MET A 347 -14.76 -9.14 12.84
C MET A 347 -13.46 -9.89 13.14
N ALA A 348 -12.94 -10.55 12.12
CA ALA A 348 -11.71 -11.33 12.16
C ALA A 348 -10.51 -10.54 11.62
N LEU A 349 -9.38 -11.21 11.45
CA LEU A 349 -8.13 -10.62 10.99
C LEU A 349 -7.67 -11.31 9.71
N LEU A 350 -7.08 -10.58 8.77
CA LEU A 350 -6.45 -11.19 7.60
C LEU A 350 -5.10 -11.79 8.03
N ARG A 351 -5.08 -13.06 8.44
CA ARG A 351 -3.93 -13.63 9.16
C ARG A 351 -3.63 -15.10 8.85
N PRO A 352 -2.37 -15.45 8.52
CA PRO A 352 -1.88 -16.83 8.56
C PRO A 352 -1.82 -17.40 9.99
N HIS A 353 -1.86 -18.72 10.13
CA HIS A 353 -1.81 -19.35 11.45
C HIS A 353 -1.08 -20.68 11.44
N SER A 354 -0.10 -20.86 12.34
CA SER A 354 0.78 -22.04 12.30
C SER A 354 0.08 -23.39 12.53
N LEU A 355 -1.08 -23.41 13.20
CA LEU A 355 -1.90 -24.62 13.41
C LEU A 355 -3.00 -24.88 12.35
N PHE A 356 -3.73 -23.85 11.90
CA PHE A 356 -4.92 -23.99 11.04
C PHE A 356 -4.69 -23.44 9.63
N GLY A 357 -3.49 -22.92 9.35
CA GLY A 357 -3.10 -22.31 8.09
C GLY A 357 -3.51 -20.84 8.02
N VAL A 358 -4.74 -20.55 8.43
CA VAL A 358 -5.28 -19.19 8.51
C VAL A 358 -6.06 -18.96 9.82
N THR A 359 -6.33 -17.71 10.17
CA THR A 359 -7.28 -17.30 11.20
C THR A 359 -8.15 -16.18 10.67
N LEU A 360 -9.24 -16.56 10.01
CA LEU A 360 -10.25 -15.67 9.45
C LEU A 360 -11.56 -15.79 10.27
N CYS A 361 -12.72 -15.50 9.68
CA CYS A 361 -14.00 -15.43 10.38
C CYS A 361 -14.37 -16.75 11.05
N ALA A 362 -14.18 -17.89 10.37
CA ALA A 362 -14.57 -19.19 10.90
C ALA A 362 -13.81 -19.53 12.19
N LYS A 363 -12.51 -19.25 12.22
CA LYS A 363 -11.64 -19.53 13.36
C LYS A 363 -11.75 -18.46 14.46
N ASN A 364 -12.26 -17.27 14.16
CA ASN A 364 -12.49 -16.22 15.17
C ASN A 364 -13.41 -16.71 16.31
N HIS A 365 -14.34 -17.63 16.02
CA HIS A 365 -15.20 -18.25 17.03
C HIS A 365 -14.47 -19.13 18.06
N PHE A 366 -13.18 -19.41 17.89
CA PHE A 366 -12.35 -19.98 18.96
C PHE A 366 -12.37 -19.11 20.23
N GLY A 367 -12.56 -17.80 20.08
CA GLY A 367 -12.75 -16.89 21.21
C GLY A 367 -14.15 -16.87 21.80
N SER A 368 -15.04 -17.79 21.40
CA SER A 368 -16.44 -17.85 21.84
C SER A 368 -16.79 -19.15 22.58
N VAL A 369 -15.82 -19.99 22.92
CA VAL A 369 -16.10 -21.33 23.48
C VAL A 369 -15.55 -21.48 24.89
N ARG A 370 -16.39 -22.09 25.74
CA ARG A 370 -16.01 -22.56 27.06
C ARG A 370 -16.11 -24.08 27.14
N PHE A 371 -15.02 -24.74 27.51
CA PHE A 371 -14.99 -26.16 27.80
C PHE A 371 -14.84 -26.39 29.32
N PRO A 372 -15.89 -26.84 30.03
CA PRO A 372 -15.79 -27.06 31.48
C PRO A 372 -14.84 -28.20 31.86
N SER A 373 -14.53 -29.08 30.91
CA SER A 373 -13.54 -30.15 31.08
C SER A 373 -12.11 -29.61 31.28
N VAL A 374 -11.87 -28.33 30.99
CA VAL A 374 -10.59 -27.65 31.23
C VAL A 374 -10.76 -26.71 32.42
N SER A 375 -10.24 -27.08 33.58
CA SER A 375 -10.36 -26.29 34.82
C SER A 375 -9.43 -25.08 34.85
N ASN A 376 -8.27 -25.16 34.21
CA ASN A 376 -7.37 -24.03 34.07
C ASN A 376 -8.07 -22.90 33.29
N ASN A 377 -7.80 -21.64 33.63
CA ASN A 377 -8.29 -20.48 32.88
C ASN A 377 -9.83 -20.29 32.85
N GLY A 378 -10.57 -20.87 33.80
CA GLY A 378 -12.04 -20.73 33.87
C GLY A 378 -12.82 -21.48 32.77
N GLY A 379 -12.13 -22.33 32.00
CA GLY A 379 -12.68 -23.10 30.88
C GLY A 379 -12.81 -22.33 29.56
N TRP A 380 -12.57 -21.02 29.55
CA TRP A 380 -12.65 -20.19 28.34
C TRP A 380 -11.40 -20.36 27.47
N THR A 381 -11.38 -21.44 26.69
CA THR A 381 -10.24 -21.81 25.85
C THR A 381 -10.69 -22.67 24.67
N PRO A 382 -10.12 -22.46 23.47
CA PRO A 382 -10.35 -23.34 22.32
C PRO A 382 -9.44 -24.58 22.32
N GLU A 383 -8.59 -24.77 23.33
CA GLU A 383 -7.57 -25.83 23.36
C GLU A 383 -8.09 -27.24 22.97
N PRO A 384 -9.25 -27.72 23.44
CA PRO A 384 -9.78 -29.03 23.02
C PRO A 384 -10.01 -29.17 21.50
N LEU A 385 -10.24 -28.05 20.80
CA LEU A 385 -10.49 -28.01 19.37
C LEU A 385 -9.21 -28.11 18.52
N HIS A 386 -8.02 -27.87 19.07
CA HIS A 386 -6.78 -27.74 18.29
C HIS A 386 -6.43 -28.99 17.46
N ASN A 387 -6.79 -30.19 17.93
CA ASN A 387 -6.52 -31.45 17.23
C ASN A 387 -7.60 -31.83 16.20
N HIS A 388 -8.64 -31.01 16.06
CA HIS A 388 -9.88 -31.36 15.37
C HIS A 388 -10.16 -30.55 14.09
N GLY A 389 -9.15 -29.86 13.55
CA GLY A 389 -9.31 -29.13 12.28
C GLY A 389 -8.03 -28.49 11.71
N GLY A 390 -6.86 -28.84 12.25
CA GLY A 390 -5.59 -28.21 11.86
C GLY A 390 -5.17 -28.50 10.41
N ARG A 391 -4.35 -27.62 9.84
CA ARG A 391 -3.89 -27.62 8.43
C ARG A 391 -3.15 -28.88 8.00
N THR A 392 -2.64 -29.67 8.95
CA THR A 392 -1.91 -30.91 8.68
C THR A 392 -2.83 -32.11 8.46
N ARG A 393 -4.13 -31.98 8.75
CA ARG A 393 -5.12 -33.03 8.47
C ARG A 393 -5.40 -33.07 6.98
N SER A 394 -5.68 -34.25 6.44
CA SER A 394 -6.03 -34.40 5.03
C SER A 394 -7.37 -33.75 4.72
N MET A 395 -7.55 -33.37 3.44
CA MET A 395 -8.87 -33.09 2.87
C MET A 395 -9.86 -34.22 3.18
N ASN A 396 -11.16 -33.88 3.13
CA ASN A 396 -12.27 -34.80 3.34
C ASN A 396 -12.23 -35.44 4.75
N THR A 397 -11.82 -34.67 5.75
CA THR A 397 -11.88 -35.08 7.16
C THR A 397 -12.65 -34.09 7.99
N TYR A 398 -13.27 -34.59 9.07
CA TYR A 398 -13.96 -33.76 10.04
C TYR A 398 -13.15 -32.51 10.44
N ASN A 399 -13.83 -31.37 10.44
CA ASN A 399 -13.27 -30.11 10.89
C ASN A 399 -14.19 -29.41 11.90
N CYS A 400 -13.68 -29.15 13.09
CA CYS A 400 -14.44 -28.52 14.18
C CYS A 400 -14.91 -27.10 13.87
N LEU A 401 -14.27 -26.40 12.92
CA LEU A 401 -14.72 -25.07 12.49
C LEU A 401 -16.13 -25.12 11.91
N VAL A 402 -16.56 -26.23 11.30
CA VAL A 402 -17.91 -26.38 10.74
C VAL A 402 -18.96 -26.42 11.86
N ASN A 403 -18.69 -27.07 12.99
CA ASN A 403 -19.60 -27.04 14.15
C ASN A 403 -19.75 -25.62 14.71
N LEU A 404 -18.64 -24.88 14.86
CA LEU A 404 -18.68 -23.50 15.34
C LEU A 404 -19.51 -22.61 14.41
N ASN A 405 -19.27 -22.73 13.11
CA ASN A 405 -19.91 -21.88 12.09
C ASN A 405 -21.29 -22.41 11.65
N GLY A 406 -21.72 -23.55 12.18
CA GLY A 406 -23.07 -24.08 11.99
C GLY A 406 -24.01 -23.80 13.16
N HIS A 407 -23.48 -23.42 14.33
CA HIS A 407 -24.28 -23.25 15.53
C HIS A 407 -25.19 -22.01 15.43
N ARG A 408 -26.45 -22.15 15.88
CA ARG A 408 -27.52 -21.15 15.69
C ARG A 408 -27.23 -19.80 16.35
N HIS A 409 -26.48 -19.80 17.45
CA HIS A 409 -26.11 -18.56 18.17
C HIS A 409 -24.78 -17.95 17.71
N LEU A 410 -24.01 -18.64 16.86
CA LEU A 410 -22.80 -18.10 16.23
C LEU A 410 -23.18 -17.59 14.84
N SER A 411 -22.73 -18.25 13.77
CA SER A 411 -23.11 -17.91 12.39
C SER A 411 -24.61 -17.88 12.14
N GLY A 412 -25.41 -18.65 12.88
CA GLY A 412 -26.87 -18.59 12.77
C GLY A 412 -27.48 -17.23 13.16
N LYS A 413 -26.74 -16.37 13.88
CA LYS A 413 -27.12 -14.99 14.20
C LYS A 413 -26.16 -13.93 13.63
N THR A 414 -25.16 -14.34 12.84
CA THR A 414 -24.21 -13.37 12.26
C THR A 414 -24.90 -12.58 11.15
N LEU A 415 -25.03 -11.28 11.38
CA LEU A 415 -25.54 -10.29 10.44
C LEU A 415 -24.48 -9.93 9.39
N LEU A 416 -23.22 -9.82 9.83
CA LEU A 416 -22.10 -9.33 9.05
C LEU A 416 -20.81 -10.03 9.45
N TYR A 417 -20.06 -10.50 8.46
CA TYR A 417 -18.69 -10.97 8.60
C TYR A 417 -17.76 -9.90 8.07
N MET A 418 -16.69 -9.60 8.80
CA MET A 418 -15.66 -8.64 8.42
C MET A 418 -14.28 -9.21 8.67
N ILE A 419 -13.33 -8.84 7.83
CA ILE A 419 -11.91 -9.12 8.01
C ILE A 419 -11.17 -7.80 8.02
N ASP A 420 -10.55 -7.49 9.15
CA ASP A 420 -9.61 -6.39 9.27
C ASP A 420 -8.23 -6.83 8.75
N GLY A 421 -7.79 -6.14 7.70
CA GLY A 421 -6.48 -6.31 7.09
C GLY A 421 -5.67 -5.02 7.07
N LEU A 422 -5.95 -4.01 7.90
CA LEU A 422 -5.13 -2.78 7.89
C LEU A 422 -3.66 -3.11 8.18
N TYR A 423 -3.41 -3.85 9.26
CA TYR A 423 -2.09 -4.33 9.67
C TYR A 423 -2.07 -5.86 9.83
N PRO A 424 -1.95 -6.63 8.73
CA PRO A 424 -1.81 -8.08 8.82
C PRO A 424 -0.54 -8.45 9.58
N ALA A 425 -0.57 -9.60 10.24
CA ALA A 425 0.60 -10.12 10.95
C ALA A 425 1.06 -11.44 10.35
N ARG A 426 2.35 -11.74 10.52
CA ARG A 426 2.99 -12.96 10.00
C ARG A 426 2.24 -14.21 10.39
N ASN A 427 1.85 -14.28 11.66
CA ASN A 427 0.96 -15.30 12.20
C ASN A 427 0.44 -14.87 13.58
N GLN A 428 -0.12 -15.81 14.35
CA GLN A 428 -0.70 -15.55 15.68
C GLN A 428 0.30 -15.23 16.81
N GLY A 429 1.60 -15.17 16.56
CA GLY A 429 2.60 -14.88 17.59
C GLY A 429 3.80 -14.08 17.09
N ASN A 430 3.65 -13.45 15.93
CA ASN A 430 4.69 -12.66 15.29
C ASN A 430 4.11 -11.32 14.82
N ASP A 431 5.03 -10.47 14.40
CA ASP A 431 4.84 -9.05 14.14
C ASP A 431 3.90 -8.78 12.96
N VAL A 432 3.30 -7.58 12.98
CA VAL A 432 2.66 -7.01 11.80
C VAL A 432 3.69 -6.92 10.67
N LEU A 433 3.27 -7.11 9.43
CA LEU A 433 4.16 -7.09 8.28
C LEU A 433 3.55 -6.38 7.09
N LYS A 434 4.43 -5.75 6.31
CA LYS A 434 4.13 -5.22 4.99
C LYS A 434 4.13 -6.33 3.94
N TRP A 435 3.26 -6.18 2.96
CA TRP A 435 2.99 -7.16 1.92
C TRP A 435 3.83 -6.88 0.68
N ALA A 436 4.54 -7.89 0.21
CA ALA A 436 5.33 -7.83 -1.02
C ALA A 436 4.43 -7.64 -2.25
N SER A 437 3.20 -8.17 -2.22
CA SER A 437 2.19 -7.96 -3.28
C SER A 437 1.81 -6.50 -3.51
N TYR A 438 2.10 -5.62 -2.56
CA TYR A 438 1.79 -4.19 -2.63
C TYR A 438 3.04 -3.32 -2.56
N GLY A 439 4.19 -3.83 -3.03
CA GLY A 439 5.42 -3.04 -3.10
C GLY A 439 6.08 -2.79 -1.74
N ASP A 440 5.95 -3.76 -0.82
CA ASP A 440 6.42 -3.64 0.57
C ASP A 440 5.66 -2.55 1.34
N ASP A 441 4.34 -2.49 1.13
CA ASP A 441 3.39 -1.61 1.82
C ASP A 441 2.40 -2.44 2.68
N TRP A 442 1.67 -1.80 3.58
CA TRP A 442 0.61 -2.45 4.35
C TRP A 442 -0.53 -2.95 3.43
N PHE A 443 -1.27 -3.98 3.88
CA PHE A 443 -2.43 -4.45 3.09
C PHE A 443 -3.52 -3.38 3.04
N SER A 444 -3.68 -2.61 4.12
CA SER A 444 -4.52 -1.39 4.15
C SER A 444 -5.94 -1.62 3.66
N GLY A 445 -6.53 -2.77 4.03
CA GLY A 445 -7.78 -3.22 3.44
C GLY A 445 -8.75 -3.84 4.42
N ILE A 446 -10.04 -3.72 4.09
CA ILE A 446 -11.18 -4.30 4.81
C ILE A 446 -11.96 -5.20 3.84
N LEU A 447 -12.38 -6.37 4.31
CA LEU A 447 -13.31 -7.24 3.58
C LEU A 447 -14.58 -7.45 4.38
N ALA A 448 -15.73 -7.57 3.70
CA ALA A 448 -16.99 -7.93 4.33
C ALA A 448 -17.89 -8.83 3.48
N SER A 449 -18.72 -9.63 4.14
CA SER A 449 -19.71 -10.51 3.50
C SER A 449 -20.86 -10.88 4.44
N GLN A 450 -21.94 -11.40 3.87
CA GLN A 450 -22.97 -12.17 4.59
C GLN A 450 -22.83 -13.68 4.39
N ASP A 451 -21.86 -14.13 3.58
CA ASP A 451 -21.52 -15.54 3.37
C ASP A 451 -20.22 -15.90 4.11
N PRO A 452 -20.28 -16.71 5.19
CA PRO A 452 -19.09 -17.05 5.99
C PRO A 452 -18.05 -17.87 5.26
N VAL A 453 -18.46 -18.64 4.24
CA VAL A 453 -17.55 -19.50 3.49
C VAL A 453 -16.89 -18.70 2.37
N ALA A 454 -17.63 -17.81 1.71
CA ALA A 454 -17.09 -16.97 0.64
C ALA A 454 -16.00 -16.03 1.18
N ILE A 455 -16.25 -15.32 2.29
CA ILE A 455 -15.28 -14.36 2.84
C ILE A 455 -13.97 -15.02 3.27
N ASP A 456 -14.04 -16.21 3.86
CA ASP A 456 -12.86 -16.95 4.26
C ASP A 456 -12.12 -17.57 3.06
N SER A 457 -12.84 -17.92 1.99
CA SER A 457 -12.23 -18.35 0.72
C SER A 457 -11.42 -17.21 0.07
N VAL A 458 -12.01 -16.01 0.02
CA VAL A 458 -11.34 -14.81 -0.49
C VAL A 458 -10.13 -14.44 0.38
N GLY A 459 -10.29 -14.44 1.72
CA GLY A 459 -9.19 -14.16 2.63
C GLY A 459 -8.04 -15.17 2.49
N LEU A 460 -8.34 -16.45 2.27
CA LEU A 460 -7.32 -17.47 2.00
C LEU A 460 -6.60 -17.22 0.67
N ASP A 461 -7.30 -16.76 -0.36
CA ASP A 461 -6.70 -16.44 -1.66
C ASP A 461 -5.71 -15.27 -1.60
N PHE A 462 -6.03 -14.22 -0.84
CA PHE A 462 -5.08 -13.14 -0.55
C PHE A 462 -3.85 -13.65 0.21
N LEU A 463 -4.06 -14.45 1.27
CA LEU A 463 -2.97 -14.95 2.11
C LEU A 463 -2.05 -15.92 1.38
N ARG A 464 -2.57 -16.83 0.54
CA ARG A 464 -1.75 -17.78 -0.23
C ARG A 464 -0.94 -17.06 -1.32
N HIS A 465 -1.50 -16.00 -1.90
CA HIS A 465 -0.78 -15.21 -2.91
C HIS A 465 0.40 -14.49 -2.28
N GLU A 466 0.18 -13.88 -1.11
CA GLU A 466 1.24 -13.23 -0.35
C GLU A 466 2.31 -14.24 0.12
N ASP A 467 1.94 -15.43 0.61
CA ASP A 467 2.88 -16.53 0.93
C ASP A 467 3.76 -16.91 -0.28
N GLY A 468 3.21 -16.87 -1.49
CA GLY A 468 3.94 -17.12 -2.73
C GLY A 468 4.97 -16.04 -3.10
N MET A 469 4.89 -14.84 -2.52
CA MET A 469 5.77 -13.71 -2.86
C MET A 469 6.65 -13.26 -1.70
N ASN A 470 6.19 -13.42 -0.46
CA ASN A 470 6.82 -12.93 0.73
C ASN A 470 7.36 -14.07 1.59
N GLN A 471 8.68 -14.18 1.64
CA GLN A 471 9.39 -15.22 2.40
C GLN A 471 9.12 -15.15 3.92
N ALA A 472 8.56 -14.06 4.43
CA ALA A 472 8.17 -13.96 5.83
C ALA A 472 6.90 -14.79 6.12
N ILE A 473 5.96 -14.92 5.18
CA ILE A 473 4.77 -15.75 5.37
C ILE A 473 5.13 -17.19 4.99
N THR A 474 4.91 -18.11 5.93
CA THR A 474 5.26 -19.53 5.76
C THR A 474 4.22 -20.47 6.37
N ASP A 475 3.09 -19.92 6.82
CA ASP A 475 2.08 -20.67 7.57
C ASP A 475 0.86 -21.06 6.73
N VAL A 476 0.72 -20.53 5.51
CA VAL A 476 -0.36 -20.87 4.58
C VAL A 476 0.00 -22.14 3.80
N THR A 477 0.10 -23.27 4.51
CA THR A 477 0.50 -24.56 3.94
C THR A 477 -0.40 -25.69 4.41
N GLY A 478 -0.31 -26.86 3.76
CA GLY A 478 -1.14 -28.02 4.08
C GLY A 478 -2.53 -27.90 3.45
N ASN A 479 -3.58 -28.18 4.22
CA ASN A 479 -4.98 -28.15 3.77
C ASN A 479 -5.81 -27.12 4.59
N PRO A 480 -5.47 -25.82 4.52
CA PRO A 480 -6.20 -24.76 5.24
C PRO A 480 -7.66 -24.62 4.78
N ASP A 481 -8.00 -25.07 3.58
CA ASP A 481 -9.31 -25.02 2.93
C ASP A 481 -10.23 -26.23 3.23
N ASN A 482 -9.75 -27.26 3.94
CA ASN A 482 -10.56 -28.44 4.27
C ASN A 482 -11.88 -28.08 4.96
N TYR A 483 -11.88 -27.09 5.87
CA TYR A 483 -13.14 -26.66 6.52
C TYR A 483 -14.07 -25.92 5.56
N LEU A 484 -13.56 -25.26 4.53
CA LEU A 484 -14.38 -24.55 3.53
C LEU A 484 -15.16 -25.55 2.68
N HIS A 485 -14.50 -26.62 2.24
CA HIS A 485 -15.14 -27.75 1.56
C HIS A 485 -16.25 -28.41 2.42
N GLU A 486 -15.91 -28.69 3.69
CA GLU A 486 -16.85 -29.30 4.63
C GLU A 486 -18.02 -28.38 4.98
N ALA A 487 -17.79 -27.07 5.13
CA ALA A 487 -18.81 -26.07 5.43
C ALA A 487 -19.73 -25.80 4.23
N ALA A 488 -19.14 -25.64 3.04
CA ALA A 488 -19.86 -25.45 1.79
C ALA A 488 -20.81 -26.62 1.50
N SER A 489 -20.38 -27.84 1.84
CA SER A 489 -21.15 -29.07 1.63
C SER A 489 -21.71 -29.66 2.93
N ALA A 490 -21.96 -28.89 4.00
CA ALA A 490 -22.26 -29.46 5.32
C ALA A 490 -23.49 -30.40 5.38
N GLY A 491 -24.42 -30.30 4.41
CA GLY A 491 -25.51 -31.26 4.23
C GLY A 491 -25.07 -32.65 3.73
N ASN A 492 -24.00 -32.71 2.96
CA ASN A 492 -23.37 -33.94 2.48
C ASN A 492 -21.85 -33.74 2.33
N PRO A 493 -21.11 -33.60 3.44
CA PRO A 493 -19.73 -33.17 3.39
C PRO A 493 -18.82 -34.30 2.89
N PRO A 494 -17.70 -33.98 2.23
CA PRO A 494 -16.78 -34.99 1.71
C PRO A 494 -16.26 -35.98 2.76
N SER A 495 -16.15 -35.58 4.02
CA SER A 495 -15.77 -36.47 5.13
C SER A 495 -16.83 -37.50 5.54
N GLY A 496 -18.06 -37.38 5.04
CA GLY A 496 -19.21 -38.16 5.48
C GLY A 496 -19.68 -37.81 6.90
N THR A 497 -19.14 -36.76 7.53
CA THR A 497 -19.55 -36.36 8.88
C THR A 497 -20.99 -35.84 8.90
N VAL A 498 -21.76 -36.24 9.92
CA VAL A 498 -23.00 -35.56 10.27
C VAL A 498 -22.66 -34.39 11.18
N TYR A 499 -22.70 -33.17 10.66
CA TYR A 499 -22.55 -31.97 11.49
C TYR A 499 -23.92 -31.60 12.08
N ASP A 500 -24.02 -31.73 13.40
CA ASP A 500 -25.17 -31.34 14.22
C ASP A 500 -24.61 -30.64 15.48
N PRO A 501 -24.35 -29.32 15.42
CA PRO A 501 -23.76 -28.59 16.53
C PRO A 501 -24.74 -28.37 17.69
N GLU A 502 -26.06 -28.48 17.47
CA GLU A 502 -27.09 -28.31 18.50
C GLU A 502 -27.40 -29.63 19.23
N GLY A 503 -27.07 -30.78 18.63
CA GLY A 503 -27.36 -32.11 19.17
C GLY A 503 -28.84 -32.46 19.14
N ASP A 504 -29.61 -31.84 18.24
CA ASP A 504 -31.07 -31.99 18.14
C ASP A 504 -31.50 -33.00 17.06
N GLY A 505 -30.54 -33.61 16.36
CA GLY A 505 -30.76 -34.54 15.26
C GLY A 505 -30.87 -33.86 13.89
N THR A 506 -30.84 -32.53 13.82
CA THR A 506 -30.91 -31.77 12.58
C THR A 506 -29.52 -31.59 12.00
N ARG A 507 -29.31 -32.15 10.81
CA ARG A 507 -28.07 -31.94 10.07
C ARG A 507 -28.01 -30.51 9.53
N LEU A 508 -26.83 -29.89 9.58
CA LEU A 508 -26.55 -28.63 8.88
C LEU A 508 -26.80 -28.73 7.38
N ALA A 509 -27.33 -27.67 6.78
CA ALA A 509 -27.29 -27.43 5.35
C ALA A 509 -25.97 -26.70 4.97
N SER A 510 -25.76 -26.45 3.67
CA SER A 510 -24.65 -25.62 3.19
C SER A 510 -24.59 -24.29 3.94
N LEU A 511 -23.41 -23.98 4.49
CA LEU A 511 -23.18 -22.74 5.24
C LEU A 511 -22.82 -21.55 4.35
N GLY A 512 -22.52 -21.78 3.08
CA GLY A 512 -22.03 -20.78 2.14
C GLY A 512 -21.40 -21.42 0.90
N VAL A 513 -20.79 -20.59 0.05
CA VAL A 513 -20.10 -21.05 -1.17
C VAL A 513 -18.58 -20.93 -1.06
N HIS A 514 -17.87 -21.94 -1.57
CA HIS A 514 -16.41 -22.00 -1.65
C HIS A 514 -15.97 -22.12 -3.10
N GLU A 515 -14.96 -21.35 -3.50
CA GLU A 515 -14.15 -21.54 -4.70
C GLU A 515 -12.88 -20.68 -4.58
N HIS A 516 -12.05 -20.75 -5.61
CA HIS A 516 -10.83 -19.97 -5.74
C HIS A 516 -10.85 -19.12 -7.01
N TRP A 517 -10.25 -17.93 -6.96
CA TRP A 517 -10.18 -17.02 -8.12
C TRP A 517 -9.42 -17.62 -9.29
N ASN A 518 -9.59 -17.04 -10.48
CA ASN A 518 -8.87 -17.39 -11.71
C ASN A 518 -7.34 -17.23 -11.58
N ASN A 519 -6.88 -16.07 -11.12
CA ASN A 519 -5.48 -15.71 -10.94
C ASN A 519 -5.34 -14.49 -9.99
N PRO A 520 -4.15 -14.26 -9.40
CA PRO A 520 -3.97 -13.20 -8.42
C PRO A 520 -3.92 -11.77 -9.00
N VAL A 521 -3.82 -11.59 -10.32
CA VAL A 521 -3.88 -10.27 -10.95
C VAL A 521 -5.34 -9.83 -11.04
N ASP A 522 -6.17 -10.63 -11.74
CA ASP A 522 -7.57 -10.30 -12.01
C ASP A 522 -8.48 -10.54 -10.80
N LYS A 523 -8.16 -11.54 -9.97
CA LYS A 523 -8.91 -11.93 -8.75
C LYS A 523 -10.41 -12.18 -9.01
N GLN A 524 -10.75 -12.74 -10.18
CA GLN A 524 -12.14 -12.98 -10.58
C GLN A 524 -12.62 -14.38 -10.20
N TYR A 525 -13.80 -14.42 -9.61
CA TYR A 525 -14.53 -15.65 -9.26
C TYR A 525 -15.62 -15.97 -10.28
N SER A 526 -16.30 -17.11 -10.14
CA SER A 526 -17.29 -17.58 -11.13
C SER A 526 -18.42 -16.57 -11.38
N ARG A 527 -18.90 -15.83 -10.37
CA ARG A 527 -19.91 -14.77 -10.58
C ARG A 527 -19.32 -13.53 -11.25
N ASN A 528 -18.08 -13.15 -10.95
CA ASN A 528 -17.41 -12.04 -11.66
C ASN A 528 -17.31 -12.33 -13.17
N LEU A 529 -17.15 -13.61 -13.54
CA LEU A 529 -17.02 -14.07 -14.92
C LEU A 529 -18.36 -14.40 -15.60
N GLY A 530 -19.47 -14.40 -14.85
CA GLY A 530 -20.77 -14.84 -15.34
C GLY A 530 -20.84 -16.34 -15.68
N THR A 531 -19.95 -17.16 -15.12
CA THR A 531 -19.82 -18.60 -15.43
C THR A 531 -20.46 -19.52 -14.39
N GLY A 532 -20.90 -18.99 -13.24
CA GLY A 532 -21.56 -19.77 -12.20
C GLY A 532 -22.10 -18.91 -11.05
N ASP A 533 -22.79 -19.57 -10.11
CA ASP A 533 -23.47 -18.95 -8.95
C ASP A 533 -22.58 -18.93 -7.69
N GLY A 534 -21.27 -18.84 -7.85
CA GLY A 534 -20.31 -18.91 -6.76
C GLY A 534 -20.02 -17.58 -6.06
N ILE A 535 -18.74 -17.27 -5.88
CA ILE A 535 -18.24 -16.05 -5.24
C ILE A 535 -18.25 -14.89 -6.24
N GLU A 536 -18.53 -13.69 -5.75
CA GLU A 536 -18.31 -12.42 -6.44
C GLU A 536 -17.42 -11.54 -5.56
N LEU A 537 -16.17 -11.30 -5.94
CA LEU A 537 -15.33 -10.30 -5.26
C LEU A 537 -15.59 -8.94 -5.90
N VAL A 538 -16.07 -7.98 -5.10
CA VAL A 538 -16.33 -6.61 -5.56
C VAL A 538 -15.36 -5.66 -4.87
N ARG A 539 -14.47 -5.05 -5.66
CA ARG A 539 -13.63 -3.95 -5.18
C ARG A 539 -14.46 -2.68 -5.13
N ALA A 540 -14.53 -2.02 -3.97
CA ALA A 540 -15.23 -0.74 -3.89
C ALA A 540 -14.54 0.30 -4.77
N SER A 541 -15.36 1.14 -5.40
CA SER A 541 -14.91 2.39 -5.97
C SER A 541 -15.13 3.51 -4.96
N PHE A 542 -14.21 4.46 -4.93
CA PHE A 542 -14.33 5.70 -4.20
C PHE A 542 -14.99 6.81 -5.03
N SER A 543 -15.48 6.48 -6.23
CA SER A 543 -16.20 7.42 -7.06
C SER A 543 -17.50 7.90 -6.42
N THR A 544 -17.86 9.13 -6.72
CA THR A 544 -19.09 9.81 -6.31
C THR A 544 -19.86 10.26 -7.54
N PRO A 545 -21.18 10.50 -7.43
CA PRO A 545 -21.98 10.97 -8.56
C PRO A 545 -21.54 12.34 -9.09
N ASP A 546 -21.14 13.25 -8.18
CA ASP A 546 -20.96 14.68 -8.47
C ASP A 546 -19.63 15.26 -7.94
N GLY A 547 -18.61 14.42 -7.72
CA GLY A 547 -17.31 14.86 -7.23
C GLY A 547 -16.61 15.85 -8.18
N PRO A 548 -15.82 16.82 -7.67
CA PRO A 548 -15.19 17.86 -8.46
C PRO A 548 -13.98 17.37 -9.28
N VAL A 549 -13.48 16.15 -9.03
CA VAL A 549 -12.38 15.52 -9.76
C VAL A 549 -12.96 14.43 -10.66
N GLU A 550 -12.79 14.54 -11.97
CA GLU A 550 -13.33 13.59 -12.94
C GLU A 550 -12.20 12.87 -13.69
N ASN A 551 -12.20 11.53 -13.67
CA ASN A 551 -11.45 10.77 -14.66
C ASN A 551 -12.34 10.65 -15.91
N VAL A 552 -12.15 11.55 -16.87
CA VAL A 552 -12.99 11.67 -18.07
C VAL A 552 -12.83 10.47 -19.00
N THR A 553 -11.73 9.73 -18.90
CA THR A 553 -11.51 8.48 -19.64
C THR A 553 -12.47 7.38 -19.16
N SER A 554 -12.70 7.30 -17.84
CA SER A 554 -13.60 6.31 -17.23
C SER A 554 -15.03 6.81 -17.00
N GLY A 555 -15.26 8.13 -17.07
CA GLY A 555 -16.53 8.79 -16.71
C GLY A 555 -16.83 8.78 -15.21
N ARG A 556 -15.84 8.47 -14.36
CA ARG A 556 -16.00 8.44 -12.89
C ARG A 556 -15.58 9.76 -12.27
N LYS A 557 -16.35 10.22 -11.30
CA LYS A 557 -16.06 11.42 -10.51
C LYS A 557 -15.67 11.05 -9.08
N TYR A 558 -14.93 11.92 -8.41
CA TYR A 558 -14.36 11.68 -7.09
C TYR A 558 -14.33 12.96 -6.28
N ASP A 559 -14.50 12.84 -4.97
CA ASP A 559 -14.38 13.97 -4.04
C ASP A 559 -12.92 14.39 -3.81
N GLN A 560 -11.97 13.50 -4.08
CA GLN A 560 -10.55 13.65 -3.75
C GLN A 560 -9.66 13.15 -4.88
N PHE A 561 -8.59 13.89 -5.17
CA PHE A 561 -7.59 13.54 -6.20
C PHE A 561 -6.96 12.18 -5.99
N ARG A 562 -6.62 11.83 -4.75
CA ARG A 562 -6.00 10.55 -4.42
C ARG A 562 -6.82 9.34 -4.88
N TYR A 563 -8.15 9.45 -4.86
CA TYR A 563 -9.04 8.38 -5.32
C TYR A 563 -9.07 8.32 -6.85
N ALA A 564 -9.17 9.46 -7.52
CA ALA A 564 -9.10 9.54 -8.97
C ALA A 564 -7.77 8.96 -9.49
N ILE A 565 -6.63 9.38 -8.93
CA ILE A 565 -5.30 8.89 -9.28
C ILE A 565 -5.15 7.42 -8.90
N GLY A 566 -5.65 7.01 -7.74
CA GLY A 566 -5.58 5.63 -7.25
C GLY A 566 -6.29 4.62 -8.16
N GLU A 567 -7.45 5.00 -8.70
CA GLU A 567 -8.24 4.17 -9.63
C GLU A 567 -7.86 4.34 -11.11
N ALA A 568 -7.12 5.39 -11.47
CA ALA A 568 -6.70 5.64 -12.85
C ALA A 568 -5.66 4.63 -13.37
N TYR A 569 -5.65 4.43 -14.69
CA TYR A 569 -4.63 3.72 -15.44
C TYR A 569 -3.71 4.70 -16.17
N SER A 570 -2.46 4.33 -16.47
CA SER A 570 -1.60 5.14 -17.34
C SER A 570 -2.29 5.43 -18.67
N GLY A 571 -2.28 6.69 -19.08
CA GLY A 571 -3.01 7.20 -20.26
C GLY A 571 -4.37 7.84 -19.92
N ASP A 572 -4.88 7.66 -18.69
CA ASP A 572 -6.11 8.32 -18.28
C ASP A 572 -5.93 9.84 -18.13
N GLU A 573 -7.02 10.56 -18.39
CA GLU A 573 -7.14 12.00 -18.21
C GLU A 573 -8.03 12.30 -17.00
N ILE A 574 -7.50 13.09 -16.08
CA ILE A 574 -8.16 13.56 -14.86
C ILE A 574 -8.33 15.08 -14.98
N VAL A 575 -9.59 15.51 -14.96
CA VAL A 575 -10.03 16.91 -15.07
C VAL A 575 -10.56 17.38 -13.73
N VAL A 576 -10.15 18.57 -13.31
CA VAL A 576 -10.42 19.10 -11.98
C VAL A 576 -11.17 20.41 -12.09
N SER A 577 -12.30 20.49 -11.40
CA SER A 577 -13.06 21.74 -11.24
C SER A 577 -12.30 22.75 -10.38
N GLU A 578 -12.71 24.01 -10.44
CA GLU A 578 -12.18 25.07 -9.57
C GLU A 578 -12.39 24.72 -8.09
N GLY A 579 -11.40 25.03 -7.25
CA GLY A 579 -11.38 24.70 -5.84
C GLY A 579 -9.97 24.71 -5.25
N VAL A 580 -9.89 24.60 -3.92
CA VAL A 580 -8.62 24.43 -3.19
C VAL A 580 -8.52 22.96 -2.80
N TYR A 581 -7.39 22.35 -3.13
CA TYR A 581 -7.14 20.94 -2.92
C TYR A 581 -5.83 20.74 -2.18
N ASP A 582 -5.95 20.29 -0.93
CA ASP A 582 -4.82 20.05 -0.04
C ASP A 582 -4.29 18.63 -0.21
N GLY A 583 -2.96 18.49 -0.25
CA GLY A 583 -2.24 17.23 -0.13
C GLY A 583 -1.06 17.09 -1.09
N ASN A 584 -0.16 16.16 -0.75
CA ASN A 584 0.99 15.81 -1.60
C ASN A 584 0.51 14.93 -2.77
N ILE A 585 0.46 15.50 -3.97
CA ILE A 585 -0.07 14.83 -5.18
C ILE A 585 1.08 14.06 -5.85
N GLY A 586 1.07 12.74 -5.67
CA GLY A 586 1.94 11.81 -6.39
C GLY A 586 1.17 11.02 -7.45
N LEU A 587 1.69 10.95 -8.67
CA LEU A 587 1.06 10.23 -9.79
C LEU A 587 1.43 8.74 -9.84
N GLY A 588 2.31 8.29 -8.95
CA GLY A 588 2.57 6.88 -8.67
C GLY A 588 3.18 6.09 -9.83
N GLY A 589 3.95 6.74 -10.70
CA GLY A 589 4.57 6.14 -11.88
C GLY A 589 3.60 5.94 -13.05
N LYS A 590 2.39 6.50 -12.96
CA LYS A 590 1.40 6.48 -14.03
C LYS A 590 1.60 7.71 -14.91
N ASN A 591 1.68 7.51 -16.22
CA ASN A 591 1.67 8.61 -17.18
C ASN A 591 0.22 9.09 -17.36
N LEU A 592 -0.24 9.97 -16.46
CA LEU A 592 -1.60 10.53 -16.48
C LEU A 592 -1.57 11.94 -17.05
N THR A 593 -2.68 12.38 -17.65
CA THR A 593 -2.93 13.81 -17.87
C THR A 593 -3.76 14.34 -16.72
N LEU A 594 -3.18 15.17 -15.86
CA LEU A 594 -3.87 15.87 -14.77
C LEU A 594 -4.01 17.35 -15.16
N ARG A 595 -5.25 17.86 -15.26
CA ARG A 595 -5.48 19.26 -15.63
C ARG A 595 -6.70 19.89 -14.98
N SER A 596 -6.73 21.21 -14.89
CA SER A 596 -7.98 21.93 -14.60
C SER A 596 -8.99 21.81 -15.75
N VAL A 597 -10.25 22.19 -15.50
CA VAL A 597 -11.33 22.17 -16.50
C VAL A 597 -10.97 22.93 -17.77
N ASP A 598 -10.28 24.06 -17.64
CA ASP A 598 -9.76 24.86 -18.74
C ASP A 598 -8.37 25.43 -18.39
N PRO A 599 -7.28 24.80 -18.84
CA PRO A 599 -5.93 25.27 -18.57
C PRO A 599 -5.54 26.51 -19.41
N ASP A 600 -6.35 26.91 -20.39
CA ASP A 600 -6.13 28.12 -21.21
C ASP A 600 -6.82 29.37 -20.65
N ASP A 601 -7.78 29.21 -19.73
CA ASP A 601 -8.42 30.31 -19.02
C ASP A 601 -7.62 30.68 -17.75
N PRO A 602 -6.97 31.86 -17.70
CA PRO A 602 -6.21 32.28 -16.53
C PRO A 602 -7.05 32.41 -15.25
N ALA A 603 -8.37 32.64 -15.35
CA ALA A 603 -9.25 32.70 -14.18
C ALA A 603 -9.47 31.31 -13.58
N VAL A 604 -9.67 30.30 -14.44
CA VAL A 604 -9.81 28.89 -14.03
C VAL A 604 -8.52 28.39 -13.39
N VAL A 605 -7.36 28.68 -14.00
CA VAL A 605 -6.05 28.31 -13.45
C VAL A 605 -5.84 28.95 -12.07
N ALA A 606 -6.23 30.21 -11.89
CA ALA A 606 -6.16 30.92 -10.61
C ALA A 606 -7.06 30.29 -9.54
N ALA A 607 -8.25 29.83 -9.94
CA ALA A 607 -9.25 29.27 -9.04
C ALA A 607 -9.06 27.77 -8.76
N THR A 608 -8.16 27.09 -9.48
CA THR A 608 -7.85 25.67 -9.28
C THR A 608 -6.50 25.51 -8.57
N ILE A 609 -6.53 25.51 -7.24
CA ILE A 609 -5.36 25.61 -6.37
C ILE A 609 -5.00 24.25 -5.81
N LEU A 610 -3.75 23.83 -6.01
CA LEU A 610 -3.12 22.70 -5.35
C LEU A 610 -2.22 23.25 -4.24
N SER A 611 -2.42 22.76 -3.02
CA SER A 611 -1.73 23.20 -1.81
C SER A 611 -1.19 22.01 -1.01
N GLY A 612 -0.13 22.19 -0.24
CA GLY A 612 0.48 21.14 0.56
C GLY A 612 1.49 21.69 1.58
N ASP A 613 2.08 20.81 2.38
CA ASP A 613 3.03 21.22 3.43
C ASP A 613 4.50 21.15 2.96
N ASP A 614 4.98 19.96 2.54
CA ASP A 614 6.36 19.76 2.09
C ASP A 614 6.50 19.92 0.56
N GLN A 615 5.77 19.11 -0.20
CA GLN A 615 5.79 19.12 -1.67
C GLN A 615 4.35 19.04 -2.19
N VAL A 616 3.91 20.03 -2.96
CA VAL A 616 2.53 19.98 -3.52
C VAL A 616 2.39 18.86 -4.53
N VAL A 617 3.31 18.78 -5.51
CA VAL A 617 3.28 17.76 -6.57
C VAL A 617 4.61 17.03 -6.67
N THR A 618 4.56 15.70 -6.69
CA THR A 618 5.75 14.83 -6.70
C THR A 618 5.76 13.88 -7.90
N PHE A 619 6.84 13.93 -8.69
CA PHE A 619 7.16 12.98 -9.77
C PHE A 619 8.46 12.25 -9.41
N SER A 620 8.35 11.08 -8.80
CA SER A 620 9.52 10.35 -8.28
C SER A 620 9.49 8.85 -8.56
N SER A 621 8.59 8.41 -9.45
CA SER A 621 8.33 6.99 -9.71
C SER A 621 8.57 6.60 -11.18
N GLY A 622 9.26 7.46 -11.94
CA GLY A 622 9.64 7.20 -13.33
C GLY A 622 8.62 7.73 -14.35
N GLU A 623 7.82 8.71 -13.97
CA GLU A 623 6.89 9.39 -14.88
C GLU A 623 7.64 10.01 -16.08
N GLY A 624 7.13 9.76 -17.29
CA GLY A 624 7.71 10.25 -18.55
C GLY A 624 6.99 11.48 -19.10
N ALA A 625 7.34 11.88 -20.33
CA ALA A 625 6.80 13.09 -20.96
C ALA A 625 5.27 13.05 -21.21
N ASP A 626 4.69 11.85 -21.30
CA ASP A 626 3.25 11.63 -21.41
C ASP A 626 2.50 11.85 -20.08
N CYS A 627 3.23 12.01 -18.97
CA CYS A 627 2.67 12.46 -17.70
C CYS A 627 2.59 13.98 -17.73
N VAL A 628 1.36 14.52 -17.76
CA VAL A 628 1.10 15.95 -17.97
C VAL A 628 0.44 16.54 -16.72
N LEU A 629 0.96 17.67 -16.25
CA LEU A 629 0.32 18.54 -15.27
C LEU A 629 0.00 19.87 -15.94
N ALA A 630 -1.28 20.26 -15.99
CA ALA A 630 -1.68 21.46 -16.70
C ALA A 630 -2.72 22.35 -16.00
N GLY A 631 -2.49 23.67 -16.00
CA GLY A 631 -3.55 24.61 -15.64
C GLY A 631 -3.86 24.72 -14.14
N PHE A 632 -2.87 24.55 -13.27
CA PHE A 632 -3.05 24.69 -11.82
C PHE A 632 -2.28 25.87 -11.24
N THR A 633 -2.81 26.44 -10.16
CA THR A 633 -2.03 27.24 -9.21
C THR A 633 -1.45 26.32 -8.14
N ILE A 634 -0.14 26.39 -7.88
CA ILE A 634 0.61 25.51 -6.99
C ILE A 634 1.31 26.38 -5.95
N SER A 635 0.88 26.29 -4.70
CA SER A 635 1.30 27.24 -3.65
C SER A 635 1.29 26.64 -2.25
N GLY A 636 1.95 27.33 -1.30
CA GLY A 636 1.79 27.08 0.14
C GLY A 636 2.69 26.00 0.74
N ALA A 637 3.40 25.22 -0.08
CA ALA A 637 4.32 24.19 0.41
C ALA A 637 5.76 24.71 0.55
N ALA A 638 6.65 23.91 1.14
CA ALA A 638 8.09 24.17 1.06
C ALA A 638 8.55 24.16 -0.41
N THR A 639 8.26 23.10 -1.18
CA THR A 639 8.56 23.04 -2.62
C THR A 639 7.27 22.88 -3.41
N GLY A 640 7.07 23.67 -4.47
CA GLY A 640 5.88 23.56 -5.31
C GLY A 640 5.83 22.22 -6.05
N ILE A 641 6.78 21.99 -6.97
CA ILE A 641 6.89 20.75 -7.74
C ILE A 641 8.24 20.09 -7.50
N TYR A 642 8.24 18.80 -7.14
CA TYR A 642 9.44 17.99 -6.99
C TYR A 642 9.52 16.90 -8.05
N CYS A 643 10.65 16.81 -8.76
CA CYS A 643 10.93 15.73 -9.70
C CYS A 643 12.23 15.01 -9.33
N ALA A 644 12.19 13.67 -9.27
CA ALA A 644 13.37 12.83 -9.09
C ALA A 644 13.37 11.65 -10.06
N GLY A 645 14.38 11.55 -10.92
CA GLY A 645 14.50 10.50 -11.92
C GLY A 645 13.30 10.43 -12.89
N SER A 646 12.57 11.54 -13.06
CA SER A 646 11.32 11.62 -13.83
C SER A 646 11.37 12.79 -14.81
N SER A 647 10.60 12.72 -15.89
CA SER A 647 10.62 13.71 -16.98
C SER A 647 9.21 14.07 -17.45
N PRO A 648 8.33 14.59 -16.58
CA PRO A 648 6.96 14.97 -16.91
C PRO A 648 6.89 16.22 -17.80
N THR A 649 5.70 16.48 -18.35
CA THR A 649 5.33 17.76 -18.98
C THR A 649 4.54 18.61 -17.98
N ILE A 650 5.03 19.81 -17.67
CA ILE A 650 4.40 20.78 -16.78
C ILE A 650 4.05 21.98 -17.64
N THR A 651 2.77 22.35 -17.73
CA THR A 651 2.36 23.42 -18.65
C THR A 651 1.23 24.29 -18.14
N LYS A 652 1.22 25.59 -18.48
CA LYS A 652 0.12 26.51 -18.12
C LYS A 652 -0.16 26.59 -16.62
N CYS A 653 0.84 26.32 -15.78
CA CYS A 653 0.72 26.35 -14.33
C CYS A 653 1.24 27.68 -13.76
N ARG A 654 0.65 28.11 -12.64
CA ARG A 654 1.19 29.14 -11.76
C ARG A 654 1.83 28.45 -10.55
N ILE A 655 3.09 28.75 -10.28
CA ILE A 655 3.90 28.08 -9.26
C ILE A 655 4.45 29.18 -8.37
N GLU A 656 3.75 29.44 -7.27
CA GLU A 656 3.93 30.68 -6.52
C GLU A 656 3.78 30.53 -5.02
N ASN A 657 4.42 31.45 -4.28
CA ASN A 657 4.31 31.55 -2.82
C ASN A 657 4.68 30.25 -2.09
N ASN A 658 5.72 29.55 -2.56
CA ASN A 658 6.27 28.38 -1.88
C ASN A 658 7.46 28.78 -1.00
N GLY A 659 7.62 28.10 0.15
CA GLY A 659 8.60 28.39 1.20
C GLY A 659 10.06 28.11 0.83
N ALA A 660 10.32 27.47 -0.31
CA ALA A 660 11.63 27.22 -0.89
C ALA A 660 11.55 27.38 -2.42
N ALA A 661 11.84 26.32 -3.19
CA ALA A 661 11.88 26.41 -4.65
C ALA A 661 10.49 26.23 -5.27
N GLY A 662 10.22 26.93 -6.37
CA GLY A 662 9.00 26.69 -7.15
C GLY A 662 9.01 25.28 -7.76
N ILE A 663 10.10 24.93 -8.45
CA ILE A 663 10.32 23.60 -9.03
C ILE A 663 11.72 23.11 -8.64
N GLU A 664 11.82 21.89 -8.11
CA GLU A 664 13.09 21.26 -7.76
C GLU A 664 13.31 19.93 -8.51
N LEU A 665 14.44 19.83 -9.20
CA LEU A 665 14.81 18.66 -10.01
C LEU A 665 16.01 17.92 -9.43
N HIS A 666 15.88 16.60 -9.30
CA HIS A 666 16.89 15.70 -8.74
C HIS A 666 17.15 14.50 -9.66
N ASN A 667 18.28 13.83 -9.44
CA ASN A 667 18.58 12.51 -10.00
C ASN A 667 18.49 12.39 -11.53
N GLY A 668 18.83 13.46 -12.26
CA GLY A 668 18.81 13.47 -13.73
C GLY A 668 17.40 13.62 -14.33
N SER A 669 16.53 14.36 -13.64
CA SER A 669 15.18 14.68 -14.11
C SER A 669 15.23 15.71 -15.24
N ASN A 670 14.45 15.48 -16.30
CA ASN A 670 14.45 16.32 -17.51
C ASN A 670 13.01 16.66 -17.96
N PRO A 671 12.22 17.34 -17.11
CA PRO A 671 10.87 17.73 -17.47
C PRO A 671 10.87 18.77 -18.61
N THR A 672 9.73 18.83 -19.30
CA THR A 672 9.39 19.93 -20.20
C THR A 672 8.48 20.88 -19.46
N ILE A 673 8.92 22.12 -19.25
CA ILE A 673 8.21 23.16 -18.48
C ILE A 673 7.85 24.27 -19.46
N THR A 674 6.56 24.46 -19.75
CA THR A 674 6.13 25.41 -20.79
C THR A 674 4.96 26.29 -20.41
N ASN A 675 4.95 27.55 -20.83
CA ASN A 675 3.83 28.47 -20.54
C ASN A 675 3.53 28.58 -19.04
N CYS A 676 4.54 28.47 -18.18
CA CYS A 676 4.36 28.49 -16.74
C CYS A 676 4.81 29.82 -16.15
N ASP A 677 4.16 30.21 -15.06
CA ASP A 677 4.53 31.36 -14.26
C ASP A 677 5.12 30.87 -12.95
N ILE A 678 6.40 31.15 -12.73
CA ILE A 678 7.15 30.65 -11.58
C ILE A 678 7.59 31.86 -10.78
N THR A 679 6.74 32.26 -9.82
CA THR A 679 6.84 33.57 -9.19
C THR A 679 6.82 33.53 -7.68
N SER A 680 7.55 34.43 -7.02
CA SER A 680 7.37 34.70 -5.58
C SER A 680 7.64 33.49 -4.68
N ASN A 681 8.53 32.60 -5.10
CA ASN A 681 9.01 31.52 -4.26
C ASN A 681 10.20 32.02 -3.41
N VAL A 682 10.30 31.60 -2.16
CA VAL A 682 11.26 32.15 -1.19
C VAL A 682 12.72 31.88 -1.58
N ASP A 683 13.01 30.76 -2.26
CA ASP A 683 14.35 30.42 -2.77
C ASP A 683 14.43 30.65 -4.28
N THR A 684 14.62 29.58 -5.06
CA THR A 684 14.90 29.63 -6.50
C THR A 684 13.64 29.30 -7.28
N GLY A 685 13.37 29.96 -8.40
CA GLY A 685 12.26 29.60 -9.28
C GLY A 685 12.34 28.14 -9.75
N VAL A 686 13.41 27.80 -10.46
CA VAL A 686 13.72 26.42 -10.90
C VAL A 686 15.10 25.97 -10.44
N LYS A 687 15.14 25.01 -9.51
CA LYS A 687 16.36 24.51 -8.87
C LYS A 687 16.77 23.14 -9.41
N LEU A 688 17.95 23.06 -10.01
CA LEU A 688 18.47 21.89 -10.72
C LEU A 688 19.60 21.22 -9.91
N GLN A 689 19.23 20.38 -8.95
CA GLN A 689 20.16 19.75 -8.01
C GLN A 689 21.07 18.73 -8.68
N VAL A 690 22.38 18.96 -8.60
CA VAL A 690 23.39 18.09 -9.20
C VAL A 690 23.71 16.94 -8.25
N MET A 691 23.36 15.71 -8.63
CA MET A 691 23.68 14.53 -7.83
C MET A 691 25.14 14.12 -8.05
N ARG A 692 25.91 14.03 -6.96
CA ARG A 692 27.29 13.53 -6.97
C ARG A 692 27.37 12.25 -6.14
N SER A 693 27.62 11.11 -6.79
CA SER A 693 27.80 9.82 -6.13
C SER A 693 29.08 9.14 -6.60
N GLY A 694 30.13 9.25 -5.76
CA GLY A 694 31.47 8.76 -6.09
C GLY A 694 32.06 9.46 -7.32
N ARG A 695 32.22 8.73 -8.43
CA ARG A 695 32.72 9.27 -9.71
C ARG A 695 31.60 9.64 -10.69
N ILE A 696 30.34 9.44 -10.31
CA ILE A 696 29.17 9.74 -11.16
C ILE A 696 28.65 11.12 -10.76
N VAL A 697 28.49 11.99 -11.75
CA VAL A 697 27.76 13.26 -11.63
C VAL A 697 26.57 13.18 -12.57
N LEU A 698 25.35 13.32 -12.04
CA LEU A 698 24.13 13.42 -12.85
C LEU A 698 23.67 14.87 -12.85
N TYR A 699 23.49 15.40 -14.05
CA TYR A 699 22.95 16.73 -14.30
C TYR A 699 21.50 16.61 -14.77
N ASN A 700 20.66 17.54 -14.32
CA ASN A 700 19.32 17.73 -14.86
C ASN A 700 19.40 18.62 -16.10
N ARG A 701 18.61 18.29 -17.12
CA ARG A 701 18.58 18.93 -18.45
C ARG A 701 17.13 19.24 -18.85
N PRO A 702 16.40 20.08 -18.08
CA PRO A 702 15.03 20.43 -18.44
C PRO A 702 14.99 21.28 -19.71
N VAL A 703 13.83 21.24 -20.37
CA VAL A 703 13.44 22.22 -21.39
C VAL A 703 12.48 23.20 -20.72
N ILE A 704 12.79 24.50 -20.78
CA ILE A 704 12.00 25.57 -20.19
C ILE A 704 11.66 26.55 -21.31
N ALA A 705 10.38 26.67 -21.67
CA ALA A 705 9.99 27.55 -22.77
C ALA A 705 8.73 28.36 -22.52
N ASN A 706 8.68 29.60 -22.99
CA ASN A 706 7.50 30.48 -22.83
C ASN A 706 7.12 30.70 -21.37
N CYS A 707 8.10 30.67 -20.46
CA CYS A 707 7.85 30.82 -19.02
C CYS A 707 8.19 32.22 -18.53
N ILE A 708 7.47 32.68 -17.52
CA ILE A 708 7.81 33.85 -16.71
C ILE A 708 8.42 33.35 -15.41
N VAL A 709 9.65 33.74 -15.11
CA VAL A 709 10.35 33.37 -13.87
C VAL A 709 10.73 34.66 -13.14
N ALA A 710 9.94 35.04 -12.14
CA ALA A 710 10.06 36.36 -11.55
C ALA A 710 9.89 36.42 -10.03
N ALA A 711 10.49 37.41 -9.38
CA ALA A 711 10.31 37.66 -7.95
C ALA A 711 10.66 36.50 -7.01
N ASN A 712 11.46 35.52 -7.45
CA ASN A 712 11.94 34.47 -6.56
C ASN A 712 13.06 35.04 -5.68
N GLY A 713 13.10 34.65 -4.41
CA GLY A 713 13.97 35.28 -3.40
C GLY A 713 15.47 35.10 -3.63
N GLN A 714 15.87 34.13 -4.46
CA GLN A 714 17.24 33.87 -4.89
C GLN A 714 17.32 33.91 -6.43
N TYR A 715 17.74 32.82 -7.06
CA TYR A 715 17.94 32.76 -8.51
C TYR A 715 16.62 32.53 -9.26
N GLY A 716 16.53 32.97 -10.50
CA GLY A 716 15.44 32.52 -11.38
C GLY A 716 15.58 31.04 -11.68
N ILE A 717 16.72 30.64 -12.24
CA ILE A 717 17.05 29.25 -12.57
C ILE A 717 18.47 28.96 -12.07
N SER A 718 18.68 27.86 -11.34
CA SER A 718 20.01 27.51 -10.82
C SER A 718 20.38 26.03 -10.96
N GLY A 719 21.68 25.74 -11.11
CA GLY A 719 22.25 24.40 -11.27
C GLY A 719 22.11 23.83 -12.68
N GLY A 720 22.33 22.52 -12.83
CA GLY A 720 22.02 21.75 -14.06
C GLY A 720 22.56 22.31 -15.38
N ILE A 721 21.94 21.87 -16.47
CA ILE A 721 22.24 22.22 -17.87
C ILE A 721 20.91 22.44 -18.61
N PRO A 722 20.18 23.54 -18.33
CA PRO A 722 18.85 23.78 -18.89
C PRO A 722 18.91 24.29 -20.33
N THR A 723 17.88 23.96 -21.12
CA THR A 723 17.56 24.64 -22.38
C THR A 723 16.43 25.63 -22.11
N ILE A 724 16.66 26.90 -22.41
CA ILE A 724 15.77 28.03 -22.09
C ILE A 724 15.43 28.75 -23.39
N THR A 725 14.14 28.86 -23.73
CA THR A 725 13.70 29.48 -24.99
C THR A 725 12.46 30.33 -24.79
N ASN A 726 12.43 31.55 -25.34
CA ASN A 726 11.29 32.45 -25.20
C ASN A 726 10.89 32.65 -23.73
N CYS A 727 11.84 32.81 -22.79
CA CYS A 727 11.51 33.01 -21.37
C CYS A 727 11.74 34.46 -20.95
N THR A 728 10.95 34.94 -20.00
CA THR A 728 11.18 36.22 -19.31
C THR A 728 11.62 35.93 -17.88
N ILE A 729 12.89 36.20 -17.56
CA ILE A 729 13.51 35.95 -16.26
C ILE A 729 13.87 37.30 -15.64
N VAL A 730 13.14 37.72 -14.61
CA VAL A 730 13.13 39.13 -14.18
C VAL A 730 12.86 39.30 -12.69
N ALA A 731 13.47 40.31 -12.06
CA ALA A 731 13.18 40.67 -10.66
C ALA A 731 13.43 39.55 -9.63
N ASN A 732 14.29 38.56 -9.93
CA ASN A 732 14.72 37.58 -8.93
C ASN A 732 15.78 38.20 -7.99
N GLY A 733 15.87 37.77 -6.75
CA GLY A 733 16.71 38.38 -5.72
C GLY A 733 18.22 38.25 -5.95
N ALA A 734 18.65 37.23 -6.69
CA ALA A 734 20.02 36.99 -7.15
C ALA A 734 20.11 37.11 -8.69
N CYS A 735 21.12 36.53 -9.33
CA CYS A 735 21.18 36.52 -10.80
C CYS A 735 20.02 35.72 -11.41
N GLY A 736 19.64 36.04 -12.64
CA GLY A 736 18.54 35.38 -13.32
C GLY A 736 18.83 33.90 -13.57
N ILE A 737 20.04 33.58 -14.04
CA ILE A 737 20.48 32.21 -14.33
C ILE A 737 21.84 31.95 -13.68
N SER A 738 21.96 30.89 -12.89
CA SER A 738 23.22 30.37 -12.34
C SER A 738 23.37 28.89 -12.68
N SER A 739 23.87 28.55 -13.88
CA SER A 739 23.88 27.18 -14.41
C SER A 739 25.22 26.82 -15.05
N LEU A 740 25.52 25.51 -15.16
CA LEU A 740 26.82 25.05 -15.67
C LEU A 740 27.00 25.40 -17.16
N GLU A 741 26.06 24.96 -18.00
CA GLU A 741 26.09 25.09 -19.46
C GLU A 741 24.67 25.45 -19.98
N PRO A 742 24.03 26.54 -19.54
CA PRO A 742 22.69 26.87 -20.01
C PRO A 742 22.73 27.25 -21.50
N ALA A 743 21.76 26.73 -22.26
CA ALA A 743 21.48 27.17 -23.63
C ALA A 743 20.28 28.13 -23.59
N VAL A 744 20.50 29.40 -23.91
CA VAL A 744 19.49 30.46 -23.80
C VAL A 744 19.25 31.09 -25.17
N THR A 745 18.01 31.08 -25.64
CA THR A 745 17.64 31.68 -26.92
C THR A 745 16.32 32.45 -26.83
N ASN A 746 16.18 33.55 -27.57
CA ASN A 746 14.96 34.37 -27.66
C ASN A 746 14.42 34.82 -26.30
N SER A 747 15.27 34.94 -25.28
CA SER A 747 14.83 35.16 -23.91
C SER A 747 15.22 36.54 -23.41
N ILE A 748 14.54 37.01 -22.37
CA ILE A 748 14.84 38.26 -21.69
C ILE A 748 15.33 37.91 -20.28
N VAL A 749 16.55 38.29 -19.94
CA VAL A 749 17.16 38.13 -18.61
C VAL A 749 17.58 39.51 -18.11
N TYR A 750 16.69 40.15 -17.35
CA TYR A 750 16.79 41.57 -17.06
C TYR A 750 16.27 41.90 -15.65
N TYR A 751 16.79 42.94 -15.00
CA TYR A 751 16.38 43.39 -13.66
C TYR A 751 16.49 42.33 -12.55
N ASN A 752 17.35 41.33 -12.69
CA ASN A 752 17.63 40.38 -11.60
C ASN A 752 18.75 40.91 -10.70
N GLY A 753 18.64 40.61 -9.42
CA GLY A 753 19.53 41.10 -8.37
C GLY A 753 19.06 42.43 -7.79
N PHE A 754 19.23 42.60 -6.48
CA PHE A 754 18.93 43.86 -5.79
C PHE A 754 19.97 44.98 -6.06
N ASP A 755 21.12 44.62 -6.64
CA ASP A 755 22.17 45.54 -7.04
C ASP A 755 22.29 45.55 -8.57
N ALA A 756 22.23 46.74 -9.17
CA ALA A 756 22.38 46.95 -10.62
C ALA A 756 23.74 46.45 -11.18
N ALA A 757 24.71 46.13 -10.33
CA ALA A 757 26.00 45.55 -10.71
C ALA A 757 26.02 44.01 -10.78
N ILE A 758 24.92 43.31 -10.44
CA ILE A 758 24.85 41.85 -10.50
C ILE A 758 24.81 41.36 -11.95
N VAL A 759 25.63 40.35 -12.25
CA VAL A 759 25.59 39.63 -13.53
C VAL A 759 24.24 38.93 -13.68
N GLN A 760 23.62 39.02 -14.85
CA GLN A 760 22.32 38.38 -15.09
C GLN A 760 22.43 36.87 -15.30
N ILE A 761 23.58 36.42 -15.83
CA ILE A 761 23.90 35.01 -16.06
C ILE A 761 25.26 34.73 -15.41
N GLU A 762 25.29 33.79 -14.47
CA GLU A 762 26.50 33.27 -13.87
C GLU A 762 26.79 31.89 -14.44
N SER A 763 27.75 31.81 -15.36
CA SER A 763 28.16 30.58 -16.03
C SER A 763 29.49 30.76 -16.75
N ASP A 764 30.34 29.73 -16.69
CA ASP A 764 31.60 29.71 -17.45
C ASP A 764 31.43 29.19 -18.88
N GLN A 765 30.29 28.58 -19.23
CA GLN A 765 30.06 27.85 -20.49
C GLN A 765 28.66 28.10 -21.11
N ALA A 766 27.98 29.19 -20.76
CA ALA A 766 26.66 29.49 -21.31
C ALA A 766 26.70 29.76 -22.83
N ALA A 767 25.76 29.18 -23.56
CA ALA A 767 25.50 29.48 -24.95
C ALA A 767 24.25 30.37 -25.04
N VAL A 768 24.44 31.66 -25.28
CA VAL A 768 23.35 32.65 -25.31
C VAL A 768 23.30 33.29 -26.69
N THR A 769 22.15 33.23 -27.34
CA THR A 769 21.91 33.82 -28.67
C THR A 769 20.55 34.49 -28.74
N PHE A 770 20.41 35.52 -29.56
CA PHE A 770 19.15 36.22 -29.79
C PHE A 770 18.37 36.55 -28.52
N SER A 771 19.07 36.97 -27.46
CA SER A 771 18.47 37.23 -26.15
C SER A 771 18.82 38.63 -25.65
N ASP A 772 17.93 39.22 -24.86
CA ASP A 772 18.16 40.50 -24.20
C ASP A 772 18.70 40.25 -22.78
N VAL A 773 19.93 40.68 -22.52
CA VAL A 773 20.63 40.42 -21.25
C VAL A 773 21.16 41.74 -20.71
N GLN A 774 20.70 42.15 -19.53
CA GLN A 774 21.15 43.39 -18.90
C GLN A 774 22.65 43.36 -18.63
N GLY A 775 23.36 44.41 -19.04
CA GLY A 775 24.83 44.49 -18.97
C GLY A 775 25.55 43.79 -20.13
N GLY A 776 24.79 43.18 -21.05
CA GLY A 776 25.27 42.53 -22.26
C GLY A 776 25.78 41.11 -22.04
N TRP A 777 25.70 40.30 -23.11
CA TRP A 777 26.30 38.96 -23.16
C TRP A 777 26.86 38.64 -24.55
N PRO A 778 28.08 38.08 -24.68
CA PRO A 778 28.64 37.74 -25.97
C PRO A 778 27.85 36.63 -26.67
N GLY A 779 27.44 36.86 -27.92
CA GLY A 779 26.73 35.87 -28.72
C GLY A 779 25.98 36.51 -29.90
N THR A 780 25.63 35.70 -30.89
CA THR A 780 24.92 36.17 -32.08
C THR A 780 23.54 36.71 -31.70
N GLY A 781 23.23 37.93 -32.14
CA GLY A 781 21.89 38.51 -32.00
C GLY A 781 21.50 38.94 -30.59
N ASN A 782 22.39 38.83 -29.60
CA ASN A 782 22.10 39.33 -28.25
C ASN A 782 22.07 40.85 -28.22
N ILE A 783 21.19 41.40 -27.39
CA ILE A 783 21.05 42.83 -27.14
C ILE A 783 21.15 43.13 -25.64
N ASP A 784 21.38 44.39 -25.31
CA ASP A 784 21.25 44.94 -23.96
C ASP A 784 20.45 46.23 -24.10
N ALA A 785 19.14 46.13 -23.93
CA ALA A 785 18.26 47.28 -23.98
C ALA A 785 17.11 47.10 -23.01
N ALA A 786 16.56 48.19 -22.48
CA ALA A 786 15.40 48.08 -21.61
C ALA A 786 14.25 47.35 -22.35
N PRO A 787 13.66 46.29 -21.77
CA PRO A 787 12.67 45.48 -22.46
C PRO A 787 11.33 46.21 -22.64
N TYR A 788 11.07 47.29 -21.90
CA TYR A 788 9.82 48.05 -21.90
C TYR A 788 8.57 47.17 -21.72
N PHE A 789 8.54 46.41 -20.63
CA PHE A 789 7.32 45.73 -20.18
C PHE A 789 6.18 46.73 -19.92
N VAL A 790 4.93 46.28 -20.03
CA VAL A 790 3.75 47.10 -19.69
C VAL A 790 3.86 47.58 -18.26
N GLU A 791 4.01 46.64 -17.35
CA GLU A 791 4.11 46.89 -15.92
C GLU A 791 4.93 45.76 -15.28
N PRO A 792 6.16 46.03 -14.81
CA PRO A 792 6.88 45.07 -13.98
C PRO A 792 6.08 44.77 -12.71
N GLY A 793 6.07 43.52 -12.27
CA GLY A 793 5.46 43.18 -10.98
C GLY A 793 6.23 43.83 -9.83
N PHE A 794 5.58 43.93 -8.67
CA PHE A 794 6.16 44.53 -7.48
C PHE A 794 5.65 43.86 -6.20
N TRP A 795 6.47 43.87 -5.15
CA TRP A 795 6.04 43.47 -3.82
C TRP A 795 5.20 44.60 -3.19
N SER A 796 3.95 44.31 -2.89
CA SER A 796 3.06 45.18 -2.14
C SER A 796 3.35 45.00 -0.66
N LEU A 797 3.70 46.08 0.03
CA LEU A 797 4.00 46.09 1.47
C LEU A 797 2.75 45.99 2.37
N ASN A 798 1.59 45.64 1.80
CA ASN A 798 0.29 45.54 2.46
C ASN A 798 -0.08 46.69 3.45
N GLU A 799 0.48 47.88 3.24
CA GLU A 799 0.42 49.04 4.16
C GLU A 799 1.02 48.81 5.57
N THR A 800 1.80 47.74 5.73
CA THR A 800 2.40 47.22 6.97
C THR A 800 3.92 47.22 6.86
N PHE A 801 4.51 48.43 6.78
CA PHE A 801 5.95 48.65 6.57
C PHE A 801 6.93 47.91 7.53
N GLU A 802 6.47 47.41 8.68
CA GLU A 802 7.30 46.72 9.67
C GLU A 802 7.16 45.19 9.64
N ASP A 803 6.22 44.63 8.88
CA ASP A 803 5.95 43.19 8.83
C ASP A 803 6.17 42.62 7.43
N ALA A 804 7.42 42.36 7.06
CA ALA A 804 7.75 41.71 5.79
C ALA A 804 7.10 40.30 5.62
N GLY A 805 6.45 39.77 6.65
CA GLY A 805 5.71 38.51 6.61
C GLY A 805 4.33 38.60 5.94
N ASP A 806 3.79 39.79 5.71
CA ASP A 806 2.51 39.99 5.00
C ASP A 806 2.65 40.71 3.65
N ASP A 807 3.89 41.00 3.23
CA ASP A 807 4.21 41.42 1.87
C ASP A 807 3.76 40.37 0.86
N PHE A 808 3.10 40.78 -0.21
CA PHE A 808 2.66 39.88 -1.27
C PHE A 808 3.00 40.44 -2.64
N TRP A 809 3.29 39.53 -3.57
CA TRP A 809 3.66 39.91 -4.92
C TRP A 809 2.44 40.27 -5.75
N ILE A 810 2.43 41.50 -6.27
CA ILE A 810 1.52 41.91 -7.33
C ILE A 810 2.18 41.55 -8.65
N ARG A 811 1.50 40.66 -9.38
CA ARG A 811 1.96 40.20 -10.68
C ARG A 811 2.01 41.34 -11.69
N GLY A 812 3.10 41.40 -12.45
CA GLY A 812 3.25 42.32 -13.58
C GLY A 812 2.65 41.81 -14.89
N ASP A 813 2.45 42.75 -15.81
CA ASP A 813 2.20 42.50 -17.22
C ASP A 813 3.52 42.62 -18.01
N TYR A 814 4.09 41.45 -18.32
CA TYR A 814 5.37 41.32 -19.02
C TYR A 814 5.24 41.32 -20.56
N HIS A 815 4.07 41.67 -21.11
CA HIS A 815 3.99 41.95 -22.55
C HIS A 815 4.90 43.14 -22.91
N LEU A 816 5.42 43.14 -24.13
CA LEU A 816 6.30 44.20 -24.61
C LEU A 816 5.46 45.37 -25.10
N ARG A 817 5.79 46.60 -24.67
CA ARG A 817 5.08 47.78 -25.18
C ARG A 817 5.28 47.92 -26.69
N SER A 818 4.20 48.21 -27.42
CA SER A 818 4.25 48.42 -28.87
C SER A 818 3.33 49.54 -29.34
N ARG A 819 3.89 50.46 -30.13
CA ARG A 819 3.12 51.45 -30.90
C ARG A 819 2.19 50.83 -31.94
N ALA A 820 2.44 49.60 -32.38
CA ALA A 820 1.54 48.88 -33.30
C ALA A 820 0.40 48.17 -32.55
N GLY A 821 0.66 47.78 -31.29
CA GLY A 821 -0.30 47.15 -30.40
C GLY A 821 0.36 46.06 -29.56
N ARG A 822 0.13 46.08 -28.25
CA ARG A 822 0.42 44.96 -27.34
C ARG A 822 -0.86 44.25 -26.94
N TRP A 823 -0.78 42.99 -26.56
CA TRP A 823 -1.93 42.26 -26.03
C TRP A 823 -2.27 42.78 -24.62
N ASP A 824 -3.55 43.02 -24.36
CA ASP A 824 -4.10 43.27 -23.03
C ASP A 824 -4.97 42.07 -22.62
N PRO A 825 -4.53 41.25 -21.65
CA PRO A 825 -5.28 40.06 -21.23
C PRO A 825 -6.60 40.43 -20.56
N GLY A 826 -6.72 41.59 -19.90
CA GLY A 826 -7.93 41.99 -19.19
C GLY A 826 -9.07 42.39 -20.13
N GLY A 827 -8.76 43.09 -21.22
CA GLY A 827 -9.70 43.48 -22.26
C GLY A 827 -9.79 42.53 -23.45
N GLN A 828 -8.92 41.52 -23.53
CA GLN A 828 -8.72 40.65 -24.71
C GLN A 828 -8.59 41.45 -26.02
N ALA A 829 -7.80 42.53 -25.98
CA ALA A 829 -7.68 43.49 -27.07
C ALA A 829 -6.24 43.97 -27.28
N TRP A 830 -6.00 44.59 -28.44
CA TRP A 830 -4.72 45.22 -28.74
C TRP A 830 -4.71 46.68 -28.27
N VAL A 831 -3.73 47.05 -27.44
CA VAL A 831 -3.54 48.41 -26.91
C VAL A 831 -2.28 49.02 -27.53
N GLN A 832 -2.39 50.24 -28.08
CA GLN A 832 -1.24 50.94 -28.62
C GLN A 832 -0.51 51.71 -27.53
N ASP A 833 0.80 51.49 -27.41
CA ASP A 833 1.66 52.23 -26.50
C ASP A 833 2.37 53.40 -27.19
N VAL A 834 3.02 54.25 -26.39
CA VAL A 834 3.82 55.38 -26.90
C VAL A 834 5.23 54.97 -27.33
N ILE A 835 5.67 53.76 -26.97
CA ILE A 835 7.00 53.22 -27.25
C ILE A 835 6.91 51.82 -27.84
N THR A 836 7.89 51.44 -28.65
CA THR A 836 8.04 50.07 -29.17
C THR A 836 9.28 49.46 -28.52
N SER A 837 9.12 48.31 -27.89
CA SER A 837 10.22 47.58 -27.29
C SER A 837 11.27 47.16 -28.34
N PRO A 838 12.57 47.22 -28.02
CA PRO A 838 13.64 46.70 -28.87
C PRO A 838 13.66 45.17 -28.93
N CYS A 839 12.90 44.48 -28.06
CA CYS A 839 12.78 43.03 -28.03
C CYS A 839 11.75 42.50 -29.05
N ILE A 840 11.00 43.39 -29.71
CA ILE A 840 10.07 43.03 -30.79
C ILE A 840 10.85 42.78 -32.09
N ASP A 841 10.52 41.69 -32.80
CA ASP A 841 11.19 41.22 -34.02
C ASP A 841 12.71 40.99 -33.86
N ALA A 842 13.15 40.69 -32.63
CA ALA A 842 14.57 40.66 -32.29
C ALA A 842 15.13 39.24 -32.08
N GLY A 843 14.27 38.23 -32.00
CA GLY A 843 14.65 36.83 -31.79
C GLY A 843 15.37 36.19 -32.98
N ASP A 844 15.67 34.90 -32.88
CA ASP A 844 16.37 34.13 -33.89
C ASP A 844 15.57 34.13 -35.22
N PRO A 845 16.17 34.57 -36.34
CA PRO A 845 15.49 34.59 -37.64
C PRO A 845 15.05 33.21 -38.14
N ASP A 846 15.64 32.13 -37.61
CA ASP A 846 15.27 30.75 -37.96
C ASP A 846 14.16 30.19 -37.04
N SER A 847 13.76 30.92 -35.99
CA SER A 847 12.64 30.52 -35.13
C SER A 847 11.29 30.72 -35.81
N ASP A 848 10.35 29.82 -35.49
CA ASP A 848 8.97 29.93 -36.00
C ASP A 848 8.25 31.12 -35.37
N PHE A 849 7.85 32.07 -36.21
CA PHE A 849 7.09 33.27 -35.83
C PHE A 849 5.60 33.14 -36.23
N THR A 850 5.19 32.05 -36.88
CA THR A 850 3.87 31.96 -37.53
C THR A 850 2.69 31.95 -36.58
N ALA A 851 2.93 31.64 -35.30
CA ALA A 851 1.95 31.75 -34.23
C ALA A 851 1.73 33.18 -33.73
N GLU A 852 2.63 34.13 -34.04
CA GLU A 852 2.46 35.54 -33.66
C GLU A 852 1.44 36.25 -34.56
N SER A 853 0.55 37.03 -33.96
CA SER A 853 -0.51 37.77 -34.65
C SER A 853 0.07 38.84 -35.60
N GLN A 854 -0.51 38.99 -36.80
CA GLN A 854 -0.06 40.03 -37.73
C GLN A 854 -0.48 41.44 -37.28
N PRO A 855 0.34 42.48 -37.54
CA PRO A 855 1.70 42.42 -38.12
C PRO A 855 2.75 41.89 -37.14
N ASN A 856 3.58 40.93 -37.58
CA ASN A 856 4.55 40.19 -36.74
C ASN A 856 6.00 40.25 -37.26
N GLY A 857 6.30 41.19 -38.16
CA GLY A 857 7.66 41.47 -38.66
C GLY A 857 8.37 40.31 -39.37
N ARG A 858 7.69 39.16 -39.53
CA ARG A 858 8.26 37.88 -39.98
C ARG A 858 9.45 37.40 -39.13
N ARG A 859 9.46 37.73 -37.83
CA ARG A 859 10.54 37.39 -36.91
C ARG A 859 10.00 37.33 -35.49
N VAL A 860 10.40 36.32 -34.72
CA VAL A 860 9.86 36.09 -33.38
C VAL A 860 10.29 37.20 -32.41
N ASN A 861 9.39 37.60 -31.52
CA ASN A 861 9.71 38.46 -30.38
C ASN A 861 10.54 37.71 -29.33
N MET A 862 11.35 38.42 -28.55
CA MET A 862 12.02 37.82 -27.38
C MET A 862 11.08 37.80 -26.16
N GLY A 863 11.30 36.85 -25.25
CA GLY A 863 10.59 36.74 -23.97
C GLY A 863 9.41 35.75 -23.97
N ALA A 864 8.75 35.64 -22.82
CA ALA A 864 7.67 34.67 -22.52
C ALA A 864 6.59 34.55 -23.60
N TYR A 865 6.21 35.67 -24.20
CA TYR A 865 5.15 35.75 -25.21
C TYR A 865 5.65 35.62 -26.64
N GLY A 866 6.97 35.57 -26.87
CA GLY A 866 7.56 35.33 -28.18
C GLY A 866 7.11 34.00 -28.78
N GLY A 867 6.68 34.03 -30.04
CA GLY A 867 6.15 32.87 -30.74
C GLY A 867 4.75 32.46 -30.30
N THR A 868 4.01 33.35 -29.63
CA THR A 868 2.62 33.10 -29.18
C THR A 868 1.63 34.06 -29.83
N PRO A 869 0.32 33.74 -29.85
CA PRO A 869 -0.70 34.66 -30.35
C PRO A 869 -0.77 36.01 -29.60
N GLN A 870 -0.24 36.07 -28.38
CA GLN A 870 -0.21 37.26 -27.52
C GLN A 870 1.08 38.10 -27.70
N ALA A 871 2.00 37.67 -28.57
CA ALA A 871 3.19 38.43 -28.90
C ALA A 871 2.83 39.84 -29.41
N SER A 872 3.56 40.85 -28.98
CA SER A 872 3.25 42.25 -29.32
C SER A 872 3.51 42.54 -30.80
N LEU A 873 2.63 43.33 -31.42
CA LEU A 873 2.64 43.56 -32.85
C LEU A 873 3.83 44.42 -33.29
N SER A 874 4.30 44.17 -34.49
CA SER A 874 5.37 44.89 -35.17
C SER A 874 4.85 46.15 -35.85
N LEU A 875 5.69 47.17 -35.95
CA LEU A 875 5.35 48.33 -36.79
C LEU A 875 5.33 47.90 -38.26
N LEU A 876 4.28 48.31 -39.00
CA LEU A 876 4.24 48.12 -40.44
C LEU A 876 5.45 48.82 -41.06
N GLN A 877 6.33 48.05 -41.72
CA GLN A 877 7.38 48.64 -42.53
C GLN A 877 6.72 49.37 -43.70
N VAL A 878 6.93 50.69 -43.77
CA VAL A 878 6.64 51.46 -44.98
C VAL A 878 7.76 51.11 -45.94
N GLU A 879 7.45 50.34 -47.00
CA GLU A 879 8.38 49.93 -48.06
C GLU A 879 9.11 51.12 -48.71
#